data_AF-A0A3D4BFF0-F1
#
_entry.id   AF-A0A3D4BFF0-F1
#
_cell.length_a   1.000
_cell.length_b   1.000
_cell.length_c   1.000
_cell.angle_alpha   90.00
_cell.angle_beta   90.00
_cell.angle_gamma   90.00
#
_symmetry.space_group_name_H-M   'P 1'
#
loop_
_entity.id
_entity.type
_entity.pdbx_description
1 polymer ?
#
loop_
_entity_poly.entity_id
_entity_poly.type
_entity_poly.pdbx_seq_one_letter_code
_entity_poly.pdbx_strand_id
1 'polypeptide(L)'
;MIKLPDNFLETISIMKNLFQKVLEVKHQNTHSIDDINILVKSTIKNLNTQYRRGQNIKKIEDSYISTEYKAFITYLKNDSKELDRLFTECIIDETRIANFVKGDTKRPHHKTKDFFAVYCGCEGYNDFIVKYKNVDHLKQTVPQLNSKSEILISGATIINEDFINKVNSGKAFTMPEFYGAKQNNNCQWYGIIHGYDVERNGYNTLKEIIIESFTEEKHEKVTAIICGSGGSGKSTTLRRIAIDLHKEPIHIIWVHDSSTKEFTEKGFPLIKSEVEKNKELKFLIIIEDWYRTFENENLGIDILKEAKNINNIRIIIGDRTIKKSYTAHRNNDFQLHLSSDDNKEIINKIVERYPNWKLASERLLKENNNNYKSSLFLLLFILARINQKELNNTSLNLSEPQQVFQRVIESDLRFIEKKHIGLAKALYYLGCVYAEHKITITYETFLKIADYYNEKNSTEISDLFSNWNIRSVILERLKIYISINELNDNHSIIQFNHDVLADMGLRKVIMKESWDEFDDTIKIQLLNFITEKGDDYSASLFLNVMYYNFKNSNTQNKDYEKFIIPYVNKLIEKGNQHFHYLVPFCRKHFNDEEYKKYSLMLFKKRIYYPEFWTNFLRNCKNEKLKEFFMSYFLKYEKMTSFHHEIIETSINMTKNIDAKQLLFTKILTSPKWMQTHPNILCLALGNLNNVNTTLQQQCITEVLQKGIYNSKLDSNVLNYMLYCIKDENTRQEFIAGIFSDNQWKKQENIHLIDTCMQFNNDAKIFKCLIQEFSIFTRWERIYDSNIINLLYHTKDKAFALKLLLNWSNGVSYPVISYILKFFNFNTTVKERFYKDVLENIYADNKDADMYCDDGIYNDALNFFNNRVTLKQEYIRKFFTSNDWKSYNFRSRKRKVALACLKHNKDISIAVNMINELKKDNNYKNIAIELIIPLLRLAKDKSFALTILENHRQRDTYLFDLIECFVGEAKLPEKISNLIDQIIQDYLNDKNNYFSEQVYSYSRLMRLNFHNHPLWKKEADKIISSYIQVGKDPFLRPLVGDILYIYRCFPDKIKELSEYILTNWRTLIPNQEYILILAFGHPQLKTFSKQIASDIIFSDDYQQGKLKDEIISVINDIFYGNTFPDWKIEL
;
A
#
# COMPACT_ATOMS: atom_id res chain seq x y z
N MET A 1 16.80 33.42 23.83
CA MET A 1 16.66 34.62 22.98
C MET A 1 17.49 34.40 21.72
N ILE A 2 16.85 34.23 20.57
CA ILE A 2 17.52 33.93 19.30
C ILE A 2 17.88 35.26 18.63
N LYS A 3 19.14 35.41 18.17
CA LYS A 3 19.59 36.55 17.36
C LYS A 3 19.31 36.21 15.89
N LEU A 4 18.39 36.95 15.28
CA LEU A 4 18.04 36.81 13.85
C LEU A 4 19.23 37.27 12.97
N PRO A 5 19.37 36.77 11.73
CA PRO A 5 20.41 37.25 10.80
C PRO A 5 20.31 38.76 10.61
N ASP A 6 21.44 39.47 10.65
CA ASP A 6 21.46 40.94 10.67
C ASP A 6 20.76 41.56 9.44
N ASN A 7 20.87 40.92 8.29
CA ASN A 7 20.18 41.24 7.03
C ASN A 7 18.65 41.08 7.09
N PHE A 8 18.14 40.19 7.95
CA PHE A 8 16.70 40.03 8.17
C PHE A 8 16.14 41.12 9.10
N LEU A 9 16.87 41.45 10.16
CA LEU A 9 16.51 42.57 11.05
C LEU A 9 16.60 43.92 10.32
N GLU A 10 17.57 44.06 9.42
CA GLU A 10 17.73 45.24 8.56
C GLU A 10 16.55 45.37 7.58
N THR A 11 16.09 44.27 6.98
CA THR A 11 14.90 44.27 6.10
C THR A 11 13.63 44.67 6.86
N ILE A 12 13.44 44.18 8.09
CA ILE A 12 12.31 44.59 8.95
C ILE A 12 12.42 46.06 9.37
N SER A 13 13.61 46.54 9.68
CA SER A 13 13.87 47.95 10.01
C SER A 13 13.57 48.87 8.82
N ILE A 14 13.94 48.47 7.61
CA ILE A 14 13.64 49.19 6.37
C ILE A 14 12.13 49.22 6.09
N MET A 15 11.43 48.10 6.28
CA MET A 15 9.98 48.02 6.13
C MET A 15 9.25 48.90 7.15
N LYS A 16 9.71 48.91 8.41
CA LYS A 16 9.19 49.83 9.44
C LYS A 16 9.38 51.29 9.03
N ASN A 17 10.59 51.67 8.62
CA ASN A 17 10.88 53.05 8.21
C ASN A 17 10.07 53.50 6.99
N LEU A 18 9.84 52.61 6.02
CA LEU A 18 9.01 52.92 4.86
C LEU A 18 7.54 53.10 5.26
N PHE A 19 7.02 52.23 6.12
CA PHE A 19 5.66 52.30 6.63
C PHE A 19 5.44 53.58 7.46
N GLN A 20 6.42 53.95 8.27
CA GLN A 20 6.39 55.15 9.11
C GLN A 20 6.43 56.42 8.26
N LYS A 21 7.22 56.46 7.18
CA LYS A 21 7.22 57.57 6.22
C LYS A 21 5.92 57.70 5.44
N VAL A 22 5.29 56.58 5.06
CA VAL A 22 3.97 56.60 4.40
C VAL A 22 2.89 57.12 5.36
N LEU A 23 2.97 56.77 6.64
CA LEU A 23 2.08 57.29 7.68
C LEU A 23 2.34 58.78 7.99
N GLU A 24 3.59 59.24 8.01
CA GLU A 24 3.97 60.65 8.17
C GLU A 24 3.44 61.51 7.01
N VAL A 25 3.56 61.02 5.77
CA VAL A 25 3.02 61.67 4.57
C VAL A 25 1.49 61.72 4.61
N LYS A 26 0.83 60.68 5.13
CA LYS A 26 -0.63 60.67 5.34
C LYS A 26 -1.06 61.65 6.44
N HIS A 27 -0.33 61.74 7.55
CA HIS A 27 -0.65 62.63 8.67
C HIS A 27 -0.43 64.11 8.37
N GLN A 28 0.44 64.44 7.41
CA GLN A 28 0.69 65.82 6.99
C GLN A 28 -0.36 66.37 6.00
N ASN A 29 -1.28 65.54 5.48
CA ASN A 29 -2.41 65.94 4.62
C ASN A 29 -2.06 66.78 3.37
N THR A 30 -0.80 66.82 2.94
CA THR A 30 -0.34 67.74 1.88
C THR A 30 0.17 67.06 0.60
N HIS A 31 0.12 65.73 0.48
CA HIS A 31 0.74 65.03 -0.65
C HIS A 31 -0.21 64.08 -1.38
N SER A 32 -0.09 64.08 -2.71
CA SER A 32 -0.91 63.31 -3.63
C SER A 32 -0.51 61.83 -3.63
N ILE A 33 -1.41 60.94 -4.09
CA ILE A 33 -1.11 59.51 -4.31
C ILE A 33 0.12 59.31 -5.21
N ASP A 34 0.41 60.27 -6.11
CA ASP A 34 1.57 60.24 -6.98
C ASP A 34 2.89 60.47 -6.20
N ASP A 35 2.87 61.25 -5.12
CA ASP A 35 4.04 61.45 -4.25
C ASP A 35 4.39 60.18 -3.47
N ILE A 36 3.37 59.45 -2.99
CA ILE A 36 3.54 58.13 -2.35
C ILE A 36 4.10 57.13 -3.36
N ASN A 37 3.61 57.14 -4.61
CA ASN A 37 4.14 56.30 -5.67
C ASN A 37 5.60 56.62 -6.02
N ILE A 38 5.99 57.89 -6.03
CA ILE A 38 7.38 58.33 -6.26
C ILE A 38 8.28 57.91 -5.09
N LEU A 39 7.80 58.02 -3.85
CA LEU A 39 8.53 57.62 -2.64
C LEU A 39 8.76 56.09 -2.61
N VAL A 40 7.74 55.30 -2.93
CA VAL A 40 7.84 53.83 -3.00
C VAL A 40 8.77 53.40 -4.13
N LYS A 41 8.62 53.98 -5.33
CA LYS A 41 9.48 53.67 -6.48
C LYS A 41 10.94 54.07 -6.25
N SER A 42 11.20 55.22 -5.63
CA SER A 42 12.57 55.68 -5.33
C SER A 42 13.23 54.83 -4.23
N THR A 43 12.46 54.39 -3.22
CA THR A 43 12.97 53.49 -2.17
C THR A 43 13.29 52.10 -2.72
N ILE A 44 12.42 51.53 -3.57
CA ILE A 44 12.68 50.27 -4.27
C ILE A 44 13.90 50.41 -5.19
N LYS A 45 14.04 51.54 -5.90
CA LYS A 45 15.21 51.83 -6.75
C LYS A 45 16.51 51.91 -5.94
N ASN A 46 16.49 52.52 -4.76
CA ASN A 46 17.67 52.57 -3.87
C ASN A 46 18.03 51.20 -3.30
N LEU A 47 17.04 50.40 -2.89
CA LEU A 47 17.25 49.01 -2.46
C LEU A 47 17.85 48.16 -3.60
N ASN A 48 17.36 48.32 -4.83
CA ASN A 48 17.89 47.66 -6.02
C ASN A 48 19.33 48.08 -6.38
N THR A 49 19.78 49.25 -5.91
CA THR A 49 21.15 49.73 -6.16
C THR A 49 22.16 49.12 -5.18
N GLN A 50 21.74 48.76 -3.96
CA GLN A 50 22.56 48.09 -2.95
C GLN A 50 22.78 46.58 -3.24
N TYR A 51 21.86 45.92 -3.95
CA TYR A 51 21.92 44.48 -4.24
C TYR A 51 22.61 44.10 -5.58
N ARG A 52 23.43 45.00 -6.16
CA ARG A 52 24.08 44.81 -7.47
C ARG A 52 25.21 43.78 -7.46
N ARG A 53 24.91 42.49 -7.67
CA ARG A 53 25.77 41.57 -8.46
C ARG A 53 24.93 40.53 -9.21
N GLY A 54 24.63 40.84 -10.48
CA GLY A 54 24.41 39.87 -11.56
C GLY A 54 23.04 39.19 -11.62
N GLN A 55 22.11 39.76 -12.39
CA GLN A 55 21.22 39.03 -13.32
C GLN A 55 20.33 40.01 -14.12
N ASN A 56 19.90 39.56 -15.30
CA ASN A 56 19.26 40.33 -16.37
C ASN A 56 17.87 40.88 -15.97
N ILE A 57 17.78 42.19 -15.75
CA ILE A 57 16.65 42.89 -15.12
C ILE A 57 15.37 42.92 -15.98
N LYS A 58 15.49 42.88 -17.32
CA LYS A 58 14.33 43.02 -18.22
C LYS A 58 13.34 41.86 -18.17
N LYS A 59 13.75 40.68 -17.68
CA LYS A 59 12.87 39.51 -17.50
C LYS A 59 12.10 39.52 -16.17
N ILE A 60 12.53 40.31 -15.19
CA ILE A 60 11.93 40.37 -13.84
C ILE A 60 10.86 41.47 -13.79
N GLU A 61 11.11 42.63 -14.42
CA GLU A 61 10.12 43.73 -14.47
C GLU A 61 8.82 43.32 -15.19
N ASP A 62 8.92 42.50 -16.24
CA ASP A 62 7.76 42.05 -17.01
C ASP A 62 7.05 40.82 -16.40
N SER A 63 7.69 40.08 -15.47
CA SER A 63 7.11 38.87 -14.87
C SER A 63 6.51 39.06 -13.47
N TYR A 64 6.80 40.17 -12.77
CA TYR A 64 6.38 40.36 -11.38
C TYR A 64 5.24 41.37 -11.15
N ILE A 65 4.78 42.09 -12.17
CA ILE A 65 3.60 42.94 -12.00
C ILE A 65 2.36 42.11 -12.33
N SER A 66 1.86 41.39 -11.33
CA SER A 66 0.67 40.56 -11.47
C SER A 66 -0.55 41.40 -11.89
N THR A 67 -1.48 40.78 -12.60
CA THR A 67 -2.74 41.38 -13.02
C THR A 67 -3.52 41.92 -11.82
N GLU A 68 -3.39 41.28 -10.66
CA GLU A 68 -3.98 41.70 -9.39
C GLU A 68 -3.30 42.94 -8.80
N TYR A 69 -1.98 43.12 -8.94
CA TYR A 69 -1.31 44.37 -8.53
C TYR A 69 -1.78 45.56 -9.37
N LYS A 70 -1.96 45.35 -10.69
CA LYS A 70 -2.55 46.38 -11.57
C LYS A 70 -4.02 46.65 -11.23
N ALA A 71 -4.80 45.61 -10.90
CA ALA A 71 -6.17 45.75 -10.45
C ALA A 71 -6.25 46.49 -9.10
N PHE A 72 -5.34 46.22 -8.17
CA PHE A 72 -5.24 46.90 -6.89
C PHE A 72 -4.83 48.37 -7.06
N ILE A 73 -3.82 48.69 -7.87
CA ILE A 73 -3.47 50.09 -8.17
C ILE A 73 -4.60 50.82 -8.89
N THR A 74 -5.34 50.14 -9.76
CA THR A 74 -6.53 50.71 -10.43
C THR A 74 -7.67 50.92 -9.44
N TYR A 75 -7.86 50.01 -8.49
CA TYR A 75 -8.82 50.11 -7.39
C TYR A 75 -8.46 51.26 -6.43
N LEU A 76 -7.18 51.39 -6.06
CA LEU A 76 -6.65 52.48 -5.23
C LEU A 76 -6.75 53.85 -5.90
N LYS A 77 -6.70 53.92 -7.23
CA LYS A 77 -6.88 55.15 -8.00
C LYS A 77 -8.34 55.60 -8.09
N ASN A 78 -9.29 54.69 -7.85
CA ASN A 78 -10.70 54.92 -8.12
C ASN A 78 -11.56 55.17 -6.85
N ASP A 79 -11.10 54.78 -5.65
CA ASP A 79 -11.84 55.08 -4.41
C ASP A 79 -10.92 55.29 -3.19
N SER A 80 -10.65 56.56 -2.86
CA SER A 80 -9.81 56.95 -1.72
C SER A 80 -10.47 56.72 -0.36
N LYS A 81 -11.81 56.63 -0.31
CA LYS A 81 -12.55 56.43 0.96
C LYS A 81 -12.45 55.00 1.47
N GLU A 82 -12.27 54.03 0.56
CA GLU A 82 -12.09 52.63 0.93
C GLU A 82 -10.69 52.34 1.49
N LEU A 83 -9.70 53.17 1.17
CA LEU A 83 -8.37 53.11 1.79
C LEU A 83 -8.42 53.50 3.27
N ASP A 84 -9.11 54.58 3.61
CA ASP A 84 -9.33 54.98 5.00
C ASP A 84 -10.14 53.94 5.74
N ARG A 85 -11.14 53.32 5.11
CA ARG A 85 -11.88 52.20 5.67
C ARG A 85 -10.99 50.97 5.90
N LEU A 86 -10.11 50.62 4.96
CA LEU A 86 -9.15 49.51 5.12
C LEU A 86 -8.17 49.75 6.27
N PHE A 87 -7.65 50.97 6.42
CA PHE A 87 -6.74 51.31 7.53
C PHE A 87 -7.45 51.48 8.89
N THR A 88 -8.71 51.93 8.88
CA THR A 88 -9.48 52.14 10.12
C THR A 88 -10.16 50.85 10.60
N GLU A 89 -10.59 49.97 9.70
CA GLU A 89 -11.19 48.66 10.02
C GLU A 89 -10.17 47.53 10.14
N CYS A 90 -9.02 47.61 9.44
CA CYS A 90 -7.91 46.70 9.71
C CYS A 90 -7.07 47.29 10.82
N ILE A 91 -7.34 46.85 12.05
CA ILE A 91 -6.44 47.03 13.21
C ILE A 91 -5.14 46.27 12.90
N ILE A 92 -4.27 46.88 12.10
CA ILE A 92 -2.91 46.45 11.78
C ILE A 92 -1.99 47.36 12.58
N ASP A 93 -1.75 46.97 13.84
CA ASP A 93 -0.71 47.59 14.65
C ASP A 93 0.59 46.79 14.54
N GLU A 94 1.69 47.39 15.02
CA GLU A 94 3.00 46.75 15.06
C GLU A 94 2.99 45.40 15.79
N THR A 95 2.14 45.24 16.80
CA THR A 95 2.04 44.03 17.62
C THR A 95 1.49 42.86 16.81
N ARG A 96 0.47 43.08 15.97
CA ARG A 96 -0.13 42.03 15.12
C ARG A 96 0.76 41.63 13.95
N ILE A 97 1.48 42.59 13.35
CA ILE A 97 2.51 42.27 12.36
C ILE A 97 3.66 41.49 13.02
N ALA A 98 4.10 41.91 14.21
CA ALA A 98 5.14 41.20 14.95
C ALA A 98 4.71 39.78 15.33
N ASN A 99 3.46 39.57 15.77
CA ASN A 99 2.92 38.26 16.11
C ASN A 99 2.74 37.36 14.88
N PHE A 100 2.37 37.94 13.73
CA PHE A 100 2.33 37.24 12.44
C PHE A 100 3.72 36.79 11.99
N VAL A 101 4.73 37.68 12.09
CA VAL A 101 6.12 37.38 11.72
C VAL A 101 6.78 36.38 12.69
N LYS A 102 6.42 36.42 13.98
CA LYS A 102 6.90 35.49 15.01
C LYS A 102 6.22 34.11 14.99
N GLY A 103 5.14 33.94 14.23
CA GLY A 103 4.40 32.68 14.15
C GLY A 103 3.52 32.37 15.36
N ASP A 104 3.31 33.34 16.27
CA ASP A 104 2.60 33.14 17.54
C ASP A 104 1.06 33.01 17.38
N THR A 105 0.52 33.31 16.19
CA THR A 105 -0.89 33.11 15.88
C THR A 105 -1.07 32.00 14.85
N LYS A 106 -1.72 30.89 15.24
CA LYS A 106 -1.99 29.74 14.36
C LYS A 106 -2.81 30.07 13.11
N ARG A 107 -3.52 31.21 13.07
CA ARG A 107 -4.15 31.77 11.84
C ARG A 107 -4.07 33.30 11.84
N PRO A 108 -3.51 33.93 10.80
CA PRO A 108 -3.61 35.37 10.60
C PRO A 108 -5.05 35.74 10.22
N HIS A 109 -5.49 36.95 10.58
CA HIS A 109 -6.78 37.47 10.11
C HIS A 109 -6.78 37.56 8.57
N HIS A 110 -7.87 37.16 7.91
CA HIS A 110 -7.95 37.08 6.44
C HIS A 110 -7.56 38.40 5.75
N LYS A 111 -7.97 39.55 6.27
CA LYS A 111 -7.57 40.87 5.75
C LYS A 111 -6.05 41.15 5.85
N THR A 112 -5.37 40.64 6.88
CA THR A 112 -3.90 40.74 7.03
C THR A 112 -3.19 39.84 6.01
N LYS A 113 -3.78 38.68 5.72
CA LYS A 113 -3.32 37.76 4.67
C LYS A 113 -3.51 38.36 3.28
N ASP A 114 -4.65 38.99 3.02
CA ASP A 114 -4.95 39.66 1.75
C ASP A 114 -3.98 40.84 1.52
N PHE A 115 -3.70 41.62 2.56
CA PHE A 115 -2.70 42.69 2.52
C PHE A 115 -1.29 42.16 2.15
N PHE A 116 -0.82 41.09 2.79
CA PHE A 116 0.49 40.48 2.49
C PHE A 116 0.52 39.80 1.11
N ALA A 117 -0.57 39.15 0.68
CA ALA A 117 -0.68 38.55 -0.65
C ALA A 117 -0.66 39.60 -1.76
N VAL A 118 -1.26 40.77 -1.52
CA VAL A 118 -1.24 41.91 -2.45
C VAL A 118 0.14 42.58 -2.49
N TYR A 119 0.83 42.70 -1.35
CA TYR A 119 2.13 43.38 -1.27
C TYR A 119 3.32 42.52 -1.75
N CYS A 120 3.30 41.22 -1.47
CA CYS A 120 4.37 40.29 -1.88
C CYS A 120 4.09 39.59 -3.22
N GLY A 121 2.89 39.76 -3.79
CA GLY A 121 2.36 38.91 -4.86
C GLY A 121 2.00 37.51 -4.34
N CYS A 122 0.96 36.88 -4.89
CA CYS A 122 0.51 35.55 -4.44
C CYS A 122 1.61 34.48 -4.53
N GLU A 123 2.51 34.57 -5.51
CA GLU A 123 3.69 33.70 -5.59
C GLU A 123 4.73 34.04 -4.51
N GLY A 124 4.93 35.32 -4.18
CA GLY A 124 5.80 35.73 -3.07
C GLY A 124 5.26 35.40 -1.67
N TYR A 125 3.93 35.34 -1.47
CA TYR A 125 3.34 34.82 -0.23
C TYR A 125 3.52 33.30 -0.11
N ASN A 126 3.34 32.55 -1.20
CA ASN A 126 3.61 31.12 -1.21
C ASN A 126 5.10 30.83 -1.07
N ASP A 127 5.98 31.59 -1.70
CA ASP A 127 7.43 31.53 -1.52
C ASP A 127 7.86 32.01 -0.14
N PHE A 128 7.15 32.95 0.48
CA PHE A 128 7.36 33.35 1.88
C PHE A 128 6.93 32.25 2.84
N ILE A 129 5.77 31.62 2.62
CA ILE A 129 5.28 30.47 3.40
C ILE A 129 6.20 29.26 3.19
N VAL A 130 6.67 29.01 1.96
CA VAL A 130 7.59 27.93 1.62
C VAL A 130 8.98 28.22 2.17
N LYS A 131 9.50 29.45 2.06
CA LYS A 131 10.76 29.85 2.71
C LYS A 131 10.66 29.84 4.23
N TYR A 132 9.52 30.18 4.83
CA TYR A 132 9.31 30.19 6.29
C TYR A 132 9.11 28.77 6.84
N LYS A 133 8.34 27.91 6.14
CA LYS A 133 8.32 26.46 6.39
C LYS A 133 9.71 25.84 6.19
N ASN A 134 10.47 26.37 5.22
CA ASN A 134 11.87 25.99 5.02
C ASN A 134 12.83 26.67 6.02
N VAL A 135 12.46 27.73 6.75
CA VAL A 135 13.26 28.30 7.84
C VAL A 135 13.13 27.43 9.09
N ASP A 136 11.98 26.81 9.32
CA ASP A 136 11.87 25.71 10.30
C ASP A 136 12.68 24.46 9.85
N HIS A 137 12.86 24.23 8.54
CA HIS A 137 13.84 23.26 8.04
C HIS A 137 15.31 23.75 8.06
N LEU A 138 15.58 25.06 8.03
CA LEU A 138 16.93 25.61 8.12
C LEU A 138 17.44 25.71 9.57
N LYS A 139 16.56 25.62 10.58
CA LYS A 139 16.97 25.30 11.96
C LYS A 139 17.68 23.94 12.05
N GLN A 140 17.48 23.04 11.08
CA GLN A 140 18.12 21.73 11.01
C GLN A 140 19.41 21.69 10.17
N THR A 141 19.92 22.83 9.66
CA THR A 141 21.14 22.85 8.82
C THR A 141 22.20 23.86 9.25
N VAL A 142 22.16 24.32 10.50
CA VAL A 142 23.38 24.78 11.17
C VAL A 142 24.01 23.54 11.82
N PRO A 143 25.26 23.19 11.53
CA PRO A 143 25.90 22.02 12.14
C PRO A 143 26.12 22.29 13.63
N GLN A 144 25.11 21.98 14.44
CA GLN A 144 25.35 21.59 15.82
C GLN A 144 25.98 20.21 15.77
N LEU A 145 27.31 20.21 15.90
CA LEU A 145 28.02 19.03 16.35
C LEU A 145 27.33 18.55 17.64
N ASN A 146 26.64 17.40 17.54
CA ASN A 146 26.02 16.58 18.59
C ASN A 146 24.49 16.68 18.85
N SER A 147 23.62 16.59 17.83
CA SER A 147 22.20 16.26 18.06
C SER A 147 21.66 15.21 17.07
N LYS A 148 21.10 14.11 17.61
CA LYS A 148 20.42 13.02 16.88
C LYS A 148 19.40 13.59 15.89
N SER A 149 19.42 13.16 14.63
CA SER A 149 18.37 13.49 13.65
C SER A 149 17.03 12.94 14.14
N GLU A 150 16.03 13.81 14.24
CA GLU A 150 14.67 13.45 14.69
C GLU A 150 14.00 12.54 13.64
N ILE A 151 13.79 11.27 13.99
CA ILE A 151 13.15 10.30 13.10
C ILE A 151 11.64 10.63 13.05
N LEU A 152 11.09 10.90 11.87
CA LEU A 152 9.65 11.11 11.68
C LEU A 152 9.04 9.85 11.05
N ILE A 153 8.08 9.21 11.72
CA ILE A 153 7.45 7.97 11.26
C ILE A 153 6.02 8.28 10.81
N SER A 154 5.76 8.16 9.51
CA SER A 154 4.43 8.37 8.94
C SER A 154 3.38 7.45 9.58
N GLY A 155 2.22 8.00 9.90
CA GLY A 155 1.11 7.27 10.53
C GLY A 155 1.30 6.89 12.01
N ALA A 156 2.36 7.37 12.67
CA ALA A 156 2.59 7.14 14.10
C ALA A 156 3.20 8.37 14.81
N THR A 157 3.12 8.39 16.13
CA THR A 157 3.82 9.37 17.00
C THR A 157 4.94 8.68 17.76
N ILE A 158 6.12 9.30 17.80
CA ILE A 158 7.20 8.86 18.68
C ILE A 158 6.99 9.45 20.07
N ILE A 159 6.95 8.60 21.09
CA ILE A 159 6.84 9.01 22.49
C ILE A 159 8.26 9.17 23.05
N ASN A 160 8.78 10.39 22.98
CA ASN A 160 10.10 10.79 23.46
C ASN A 160 10.00 12.02 24.40
N GLU A 161 11.14 12.55 24.85
CA GLU A 161 11.17 13.74 25.71
C GLU A 161 10.49 14.95 25.06
N ASP A 162 10.63 15.14 23.74
CA ASP A 162 10.01 16.25 23.01
C ASP A 162 8.48 16.13 23.01
N PHE A 163 7.95 14.92 22.83
CA PHE A 163 6.52 14.65 22.99
C PHE A 163 6.05 15.00 24.40
N ILE A 164 6.77 14.56 25.44
CA ILE A 164 6.42 14.84 26.84
C ILE A 164 6.44 16.34 27.12
N ASN A 165 7.48 17.05 26.67
CA ASN A 165 7.61 18.50 26.80
C ASN A 165 6.48 19.23 26.07
N LYS A 166 6.06 18.74 24.90
CA LYS A 166 4.91 19.26 24.15
C LYS A 166 3.59 19.06 24.90
N VAL A 167 3.42 17.92 25.58
CA VAL A 167 2.22 17.69 26.42
C VAL A 167 2.23 18.60 27.65
N ASN A 168 3.37 18.74 28.34
CA ASN A 168 3.51 19.56 29.55
C ASN A 168 3.38 21.07 29.29
N SER A 169 3.89 21.55 28.16
CA SER A 169 3.73 22.95 27.72
C SER A 169 2.34 23.27 27.17
N GLY A 170 1.50 22.24 26.99
CA GLY A 170 0.13 22.37 26.53
C GLY A 170 -0.83 22.86 27.63
N LYS A 171 -2.13 22.59 27.42
CA LYS A 171 -3.15 22.94 28.41
C LYS A 171 -3.01 22.02 29.63
N ALA A 172 -3.04 22.60 30.84
CA ALA A 172 -3.15 21.83 32.08
C ALA A 172 -4.56 21.23 32.24
N PHE A 173 -4.64 20.00 32.75
CA PHE A 173 -5.90 19.28 32.98
C PHE A 173 -6.06 18.84 34.42
N THR A 174 -7.31 18.81 34.86
CA THR A 174 -7.69 18.34 36.20
C THR A 174 -7.91 16.82 36.23
N MET A 175 -7.82 16.21 37.41
CA MET A 175 -8.15 14.79 37.60
C MET A 175 -9.57 14.45 37.09
N PRO A 176 -10.64 15.22 37.42
CA PRO A 176 -11.97 14.97 36.86
C PRO A 176 -12.02 14.95 35.32
N GLU A 177 -11.26 15.83 34.65
CA GLU A 177 -11.20 15.83 33.17
C GLU A 177 -10.49 14.59 32.62
N PHE A 178 -9.45 14.11 33.30
CA PHE A 178 -8.74 12.88 32.95
C PHE A 178 -9.65 11.66 33.06
N TYR A 179 -10.33 11.47 34.20
CA TYR A 179 -11.23 10.34 34.42
C TYR A 179 -12.55 10.43 33.65
N GLY A 180 -12.93 11.63 33.19
CA GLY A 180 -13.97 11.83 32.19
C GLY A 180 -13.56 11.42 30.76
N ALA A 181 -12.33 10.89 30.58
CA ALA A 181 -11.77 10.48 29.30
C ALA A 181 -11.75 11.59 28.23
N LYS A 182 -11.59 12.86 28.65
CA LYS A 182 -11.57 14.00 27.70
C LYS A 182 -10.49 13.77 26.65
N GLN A 183 -10.85 13.76 25.37
CA GLN A 183 -9.91 13.46 24.26
C GLN A 183 -9.15 14.70 23.77
N ASN A 184 -9.56 15.90 24.19
CA ASN A 184 -8.99 17.15 23.72
C ASN A 184 -7.56 17.39 24.23
N ASN A 185 -6.67 17.89 23.35
CA ASN A 185 -5.38 18.50 23.72
C ASN A 185 -4.48 17.61 24.60
N ASN A 186 -4.40 16.30 24.32
CA ASN A 186 -3.54 15.37 25.06
C ASN A 186 -3.91 15.17 26.55
N CYS A 187 -5.14 15.44 26.99
CA CYS A 187 -5.57 15.28 28.39
C CYS A 187 -5.20 13.92 28.99
N GLN A 188 -5.42 12.83 28.24
CA GLN A 188 -5.06 11.48 28.70
C GLN A 188 -3.55 11.35 28.93
N TRP A 189 -2.71 11.82 28.00
CA TRP A 189 -1.26 11.82 28.16
C TRP A 189 -0.80 12.70 29.33
N TYR A 190 -1.41 13.89 29.47
CA TYR A 190 -1.12 14.81 30.57
C TYR A 190 -1.36 14.14 31.92
N GLY A 191 -2.51 13.46 32.09
CA GLY A 191 -2.84 12.77 33.34
C GLY A 191 -1.88 11.62 33.66
N ILE A 192 -1.43 10.86 32.67
CA ILE A 192 -0.40 9.82 32.88
C ILE A 192 0.92 10.46 33.32
N ILE A 193 1.39 11.51 32.63
CA ILE A 193 2.64 12.20 32.98
C ILE A 193 2.59 12.76 34.42
N HIS A 194 1.42 13.23 34.86
CA HIS A 194 1.20 13.78 36.20
C HIS A 194 0.77 12.74 37.24
N GLY A 195 0.79 11.44 36.93
CA GLY A 195 0.52 10.36 37.88
C GLY A 195 -0.93 10.29 38.36
N TYR A 196 -1.89 10.67 37.53
CA TYR A 196 -3.32 10.57 37.85
C TYR A 196 -3.82 9.12 37.76
N ASP A 197 -3.17 8.25 36.99
CA ASP A 197 -3.49 6.82 36.94
C ASP A 197 -2.92 6.03 38.14
N VAL A 198 -3.40 4.80 38.25
CA VAL A 198 -2.92 3.81 39.21
C VAL A 198 -2.48 2.59 38.43
N GLU A 199 -1.27 2.10 38.72
CA GLU A 199 -0.72 0.90 38.13
C GLU A 199 -1.62 -0.31 38.40
N ARG A 200 -1.80 -1.13 37.37
CA ARG A 200 -2.60 -2.35 37.44
C ARG A 200 -1.78 -3.50 38.04
N ASN A 201 -2.47 -4.47 38.62
CA ASN A 201 -1.83 -5.73 39.00
C ASN A 201 -1.20 -6.37 37.76
N GLY A 202 0.07 -6.79 37.87
CA GLY A 202 0.85 -7.31 36.74
C GLY A 202 1.52 -6.25 35.85
N TYR A 203 1.39 -4.95 36.15
CA TYR A 203 2.04 -3.88 35.38
C TYR A 203 3.58 -3.98 35.40
N ASN A 204 4.19 -4.22 36.57
CA ASN A 204 5.65 -4.36 36.67
C ASN A 204 6.15 -5.55 35.85
N THR A 205 5.44 -6.68 35.92
CA THR A 205 5.73 -7.86 35.10
C THR A 205 5.62 -7.55 33.61
N LEU A 206 4.60 -6.79 33.17
CA LEU A 206 4.49 -6.33 31.78
C LEU A 206 5.72 -5.52 31.36
N LYS A 207 6.14 -4.55 32.20
CA LYS A 207 7.31 -3.69 31.93
C LYS A 207 8.60 -4.51 31.81
N GLU A 208 8.83 -5.42 32.76
CA GLU A 208 9.97 -6.35 32.77
C GLU A 208 9.99 -7.21 31.50
N ILE A 209 8.88 -7.84 31.14
CA ILE A 209 8.77 -8.69 29.96
C ILE A 209 9.09 -7.93 28.67
N ILE A 210 8.65 -6.67 28.56
CA ILE A 210 8.97 -5.84 27.39
C ILE A 210 10.47 -5.59 27.31
N ILE A 211 11.10 -5.18 28.41
CA ILE A 211 12.54 -4.88 28.46
C ILE A 211 13.36 -6.15 28.16
N GLU A 212 13.05 -7.24 28.86
CA GLU A 212 13.71 -8.54 28.69
C GLU A 212 13.54 -9.08 27.28
N SER A 213 12.41 -8.82 26.62
CA SER A 213 12.20 -9.29 25.25
C SER A 213 13.26 -8.77 24.27
N PHE A 214 13.90 -7.62 24.54
CA PHE A 214 14.97 -7.06 23.70
C PHE A 214 16.37 -7.62 24.01
N THR A 215 16.52 -8.49 25.01
CA THR A 215 17.81 -9.10 25.37
C THR A 215 18.15 -10.30 24.48
N GLU A 216 17.12 -10.97 23.96
CA GLU A 216 17.25 -12.16 23.12
C GLU A 216 16.66 -11.93 21.73
N GLU A 217 17.18 -12.68 20.76
CA GLU A 217 16.57 -12.78 19.44
C GLU A 217 15.26 -13.55 19.54
N LYS A 218 14.15 -12.90 19.17
CA LYS A 218 12.81 -13.51 19.14
C LYS A 218 12.32 -13.57 17.70
N HIS A 219 11.93 -14.74 17.22
CA HIS A 219 11.37 -14.91 15.87
C HIS A 219 10.02 -14.19 15.72
N GLU A 220 9.14 -14.39 16.67
CA GLU A 220 7.89 -13.65 16.76
C GLU A 220 8.10 -12.31 17.50
N LYS A 221 7.27 -11.29 17.23
CA LYS A 221 7.52 -9.92 17.72
C LYS A 221 6.43 -9.39 18.65
N VAL A 222 5.25 -10.00 18.67
CA VAL A 222 4.21 -9.63 19.65
C VAL A 222 4.65 -10.12 21.02
N THR A 223 4.93 -9.17 21.91
CA THR A 223 5.59 -9.41 23.19
C THR A 223 4.62 -9.41 24.36
N ALA A 224 3.55 -8.64 24.26
CA ALA A 224 2.50 -8.65 25.24
C ALA A 224 1.17 -8.32 24.58
N ILE A 225 0.11 -8.95 25.09
CA ILE A 225 -1.26 -8.62 24.73
C ILE A 225 -1.96 -8.10 25.98
N ILE A 226 -2.56 -6.92 25.89
CA ILE A 226 -3.32 -6.30 26.97
C ILE A 226 -4.78 -6.34 26.56
N CYS A 227 -5.58 -7.13 27.28
CA CYS A 227 -6.98 -7.34 26.94
C CYS A 227 -7.93 -6.97 28.08
N GLY A 228 -9.17 -6.64 27.74
CA GLY A 228 -10.18 -6.23 28.71
C GLY A 228 -11.36 -5.54 28.05
N SER A 229 -12.48 -5.49 28.77
CA SER A 229 -13.72 -4.85 28.29
C SER A 229 -13.58 -3.34 28.01
N GLY A 230 -14.61 -2.74 27.44
CA GLY A 230 -14.67 -1.29 27.26
C GLY A 230 -14.60 -0.55 28.60
N GLY A 231 -13.70 0.43 28.71
CA GLY A 231 -13.50 1.22 29.94
C GLY A 231 -12.73 0.50 31.05
N SER A 232 -12.04 -0.60 30.77
CA SER A 232 -11.21 -1.31 31.75
C SER A 232 -9.85 -0.65 32.04
N GLY A 233 -9.44 0.37 31.28
CA GLY A 233 -8.14 1.05 31.46
C GLY A 233 -6.98 0.52 30.60
N LYS A 234 -7.26 -0.20 29.50
CA LYS A 234 -6.23 -0.67 28.54
C LYS A 234 -5.38 0.47 28.01
N SER A 235 -6.05 1.46 27.42
CA SER A 235 -5.54 2.73 26.93
C SER A 235 -4.64 3.45 27.94
N THR A 236 -5.05 3.47 29.20
CA THR A 236 -4.29 4.06 30.32
C THR A 236 -3.02 3.27 30.58
N THR A 237 -3.11 1.93 30.66
CA THR A 237 -1.97 1.03 30.90
C THR A 237 -0.93 1.13 29.78
N LEU A 238 -1.37 1.16 28.51
CA LEU A 238 -0.50 1.33 27.35
C LEU A 238 0.22 2.67 27.34
N ARG A 239 -0.48 3.77 27.64
CA ARG A 239 0.15 5.10 27.75
C ARG A 239 1.15 5.16 28.89
N ARG A 240 0.83 4.56 30.04
CA ARG A 240 1.75 4.42 31.17
C ARG A 240 2.99 3.64 30.77
N ILE A 241 2.87 2.51 30.05
CA ILE A 241 4.04 1.81 29.49
C ILE A 241 4.86 2.70 28.55
N ALA A 242 4.22 3.44 27.64
CA ALA A 242 4.92 4.32 26.72
C ALA A 242 5.71 5.42 27.45
N ILE A 243 5.11 6.03 28.47
CA ILE A 243 5.75 7.05 29.32
C ILE A 243 6.81 6.43 30.24
N ASP A 244 6.68 5.20 30.68
CA ASP A 244 7.70 4.60 31.54
C ASP A 244 8.93 4.14 30.76
N LEU A 245 8.75 3.70 29.51
CA LEU A 245 9.83 3.17 28.68
C LEU A 245 10.52 4.21 27.79
N HIS A 246 10.05 5.47 27.69
CA HIS A 246 10.71 6.47 26.84
C HIS A 246 12.15 6.82 27.28
N LYS A 247 12.50 6.57 28.55
CA LYS A 247 13.85 6.79 29.08
C LYS A 247 14.79 5.63 28.81
N GLU A 248 14.24 4.47 28.48
CA GLU A 248 15.03 3.32 28.07
C GLU A 248 15.64 3.58 26.68
N PRO A 249 16.71 2.89 26.29
CA PRO A 249 17.27 2.97 24.94
C PRO A 249 16.38 2.26 23.90
N ILE A 250 15.10 2.64 23.85
CA ILE A 250 14.03 2.07 23.03
C ILE A 250 13.18 3.21 22.46
N HIS A 251 13.02 3.25 21.15
CA HIS A 251 12.11 4.18 20.46
C HIS A 251 10.66 3.68 20.59
N ILE A 252 9.83 4.42 21.30
CA ILE A 252 8.43 4.07 21.55
C ILE A 252 7.56 4.66 20.44
N ILE A 253 6.91 3.80 19.66
CA ILE A 253 6.11 4.16 18.49
C ILE A 253 4.63 3.92 18.80
N TRP A 254 3.84 4.99 18.84
CA TRP A 254 2.39 4.93 19.02
C TRP A 254 1.67 5.03 17.68
N VAL A 255 1.04 3.94 17.22
CA VAL A 255 0.35 3.91 15.92
C VAL A 255 -1.00 4.63 16.00
N HIS A 256 -1.32 5.45 14.99
CA HIS A 256 -2.61 6.15 14.92
C HIS A 256 -3.68 5.31 14.21
N ASP A 257 -4.84 5.16 14.83
CA ASP A 257 -5.99 4.42 14.27
C ASP A 257 -6.44 4.93 12.89
N SER A 258 -6.35 6.24 12.65
CA SER A 258 -6.79 6.87 11.39
C SER A 258 -5.76 6.82 10.27
N SER A 259 -4.52 6.40 10.57
CA SER A 259 -3.39 6.48 9.63
C SER A 259 -2.70 5.13 9.44
N THR A 260 -3.43 4.02 9.67
CA THR A 260 -2.88 2.67 9.62
C THR A 260 -2.32 2.31 8.25
N LYS A 261 -3.00 2.70 7.16
CA LYS A 261 -2.52 2.48 5.80
C LYS A 261 -1.20 3.20 5.55
N GLU A 262 -1.13 4.47 5.96
CA GLU A 262 0.09 5.27 5.84
C GLU A 262 1.25 4.69 6.67
N PHE A 263 0.95 4.23 7.89
CA PHE A 263 1.92 3.54 8.72
C PHE A 263 2.42 2.25 8.04
N THR A 264 1.52 1.44 7.49
CA THR A 264 1.87 0.18 6.83
C THR A 264 2.73 0.42 5.58
N GLU A 265 2.37 1.40 4.76
CA GLU A 265 3.02 1.66 3.46
C GLU A 265 4.31 2.48 3.57
N LYS A 266 4.46 3.31 4.61
CA LYS A 266 5.57 4.27 4.74
C LYS A 266 6.26 4.20 6.10
N GLY A 267 5.49 4.21 7.18
CA GLY A 267 6.01 4.26 8.55
C GLY A 267 6.83 3.01 8.92
N PHE A 268 6.26 1.83 8.74
CA PHE A 268 6.90 0.56 9.06
C PHE A 268 8.11 0.24 8.17
N PRO A 269 8.06 0.45 6.83
CA PRO A 269 9.25 0.36 5.98
C PRO A 269 10.39 1.29 6.42
N LEU A 270 10.07 2.50 6.91
CA LEU A 270 11.09 3.40 7.45
C LEU A 270 11.73 2.84 8.73
N ILE A 271 10.93 2.35 9.68
CA ILE A 271 11.45 1.69 10.90
C ILE A 271 12.40 0.55 10.51
N LYS A 272 11.98 -0.30 9.57
CA LYS A 272 12.79 -1.39 9.05
C LYS A 272 14.13 -0.88 8.48
N SER A 273 14.09 0.14 7.64
CA SER A 273 15.30 0.73 7.05
C SER A 273 16.24 1.30 8.12
N GLU A 274 15.70 1.95 9.16
CA GLU A 274 16.52 2.49 10.25
C GLU A 274 17.18 1.39 11.10
N VAL A 275 16.46 0.30 11.40
CA VAL A 275 17.05 -0.86 12.09
C VAL A 275 18.10 -1.57 11.22
N GLU A 276 17.89 -1.64 9.91
CA GLU A 276 18.86 -2.21 8.97
C GLU A 276 20.15 -1.36 8.89
N LYS A 277 20.04 -0.03 8.95
CA LYS A 277 21.18 0.89 9.01
C LYS A 277 21.90 0.83 10.35
N ASN A 278 21.15 0.72 11.45
CA ASN A 278 21.71 0.68 12.80
C ASN A 278 21.04 -0.42 13.64
N LYS A 279 21.76 -1.54 13.76
CA LYS A 279 21.34 -2.72 14.54
C LYS A 279 21.35 -2.50 16.05
N GLU A 280 21.69 -1.33 16.56
CA GLU A 280 21.54 -1.00 17.98
C GLU A 280 20.20 -0.31 18.28
N LEU A 281 19.53 0.24 17.26
CA LEU A 281 18.24 0.91 17.43
C LEU A 281 17.14 -0.12 17.74
N LYS A 282 16.48 0.07 18.88
CA LYS A 282 15.34 -0.72 19.35
C LYS A 282 14.05 0.06 19.19
N PHE A 283 13.01 -0.59 18.68
CA PHE A 283 11.68 0.01 18.48
C PHE A 283 10.61 -0.82 19.18
N LEU A 284 9.80 -0.17 20.00
CA LEU A 284 8.59 -0.73 20.59
C LEU A 284 7.37 -0.13 19.90
N ILE A 285 6.65 -0.93 19.13
CA ILE A 285 5.44 -0.51 18.43
C ILE A 285 4.22 -0.84 19.31
N ILE A 286 3.42 0.17 19.62
CA ILE A 286 2.21 0.07 20.41
C ILE A 286 0.99 0.25 19.50
N ILE A 287 0.13 -0.77 19.46
CA ILE A 287 -1.16 -0.77 18.78
C ILE A 287 -2.25 -0.78 19.86
N GLU A 288 -3.04 0.30 19.98
CA GLU A 288 -3.98 0.49 21.09
C GLU A 288 -5.24 -0.39 21.00
N ASP A 289 -5.87 -0.46 19.83
CA ASP A 289 -7.11 -1.21 19.60
C ASP A 289 -7.03 -1.95 18.25
N TRP A 290 -6.49 -3.17 18.24
CA TRP A 290 -6.26 -3.94 17.00
C TRP A 290 -7.48 -3.96 16.06
N TYR A 291 -8.68 -4.21 16.60
CA TYR A 291 -9.92 -4.29 15.82
C TYR A 291 -10.31 -2.97 15.14
N ARG A 292 -9.88 -1.83 15.69
CA ARG A 292 -10.16 -0.48 15.19
C ARG A 292 -9.06 -0.02 14.24
N THR A 293 -7.80 -0.25 14.62
CA THR A 293 -6.63 0.12 13.82
C THR A 293 -6.59 -0.67 12.50
N PHE A 294 -6.93 -1.96 12.52
CA PHE A 294 -6.91 -2.84 11.34
C PHE A 294 -8.30 -3.39 11.00
N GLU A 295 -9.20 -2.54 10.46
CA GLU A 295 -10.49 -3.00 9.90
C GLU A 295 -10.31 -4.13 8.87
N ASN A 296 -9.24 -4.05 8.08
CA ASN A 296 -8.73 -5.15 7.28
C ASN A 296 -7.56 -5.83 8.02
N GLU A 297 -7.83 -6.92 8.73
CA GLU A 297 -6.84 -7.64 9.54
C GLU A 297 -5.60 -8.08 8.73
N ASN A 298 -5.71 -8.25 7.41
CA ASN A 298 -4.58 -8.65 6.57
C ASN A 298 -3.43 -7.63 6.61
N LEU A 299 -3.73 -6.33 6.62
CA LEU A 299 -2.70 -5.28 6.70
C LEU A 299 -1.90 -5.39 8.00
N GLY A 300 -2.58 -5.66 9.11
CA GLY A 300 -1.92 -5.85 10.40
C GLY A 300 -1.08 -7.13 10.41
N ILE A 301 -1.61 -8.22 9.88
CA ILE A 301 -0.88 -9.50 9.77
C ILE A 301 0.38 -9.34 8.91
N ASP A 302 0.34 -8.54 7.85
CA ASP A 302 1.48 -8.32 6.97
C ASP A 302 2.61 -7.58 7.71
N ILE A 303 2.29 -6.56 8.52
CA ILE A 303 3.28 -5.94 9.44
C ILE A 303 3.87 -6.99 10.39
N LEU A 304 3.04 -7.85 10.99
CA LEU A 304 3.53 -8.89 11.91
C LEU A 304 4.44 -9.90 11.23
N LYS A 305 4.16 -10.26 9.97
CA LYS A 305 5.01 -11.16 9.15
C LYS A 305 6.32 -10.49 8.77
N GLU A 306 6.28 -9.25 8.31
CA GLU A 306 7.49 -8.51 7.93
C GLU A 306 8.39 -8.25 9.14
N ALA A 307 7.80 -7.97 10.30
CA ALA A 307 8.54 -7.75 11.53
C ALA A 307 9.36 -8.98 11.97
N LYS A 308 8.96 -10.21 11.63
CA LYS A 308 9.63 -11.46 12.08
C LYS A 308 11.13 -11.46 11.83
N ASN A 309 11.56 -10.89 10.71
CA ASN A 309 12.96 -10.88 10.29
C ASN A 309 13.78 -9.72 10.90
N ILE A 310 13.22 -8.95 11.83
CA ILE A 310 13.85 -7.74 12.39
C ILE A 310 14.00 -7.88 13.91
N ASN A 311 15.24 -8.07 14.38
CA ASN A 311 15.49 -8.44 15.78
C ASN A 311 15.21 -7.34 16.80
N ASN A 312 15.27 -6.07 16.40
CA ASN A 312 15.12 -4.95 17.32
C ASN A 312 13.74 -4.30 17.29
N ILE A 313 12.71 -5.04 16.84
CA ILE A 313 11.32 -4.58 16.89
C ILE A 313 10.55 -5.46 17.87
N ARG A 314 9.79 -4.84 18.77
CA ARG A 314 8.81 -5.51 19.63
C ARG A 314 7.47 -4.83 19.48
N ILE A 315 6.39 -5.60 19.59
CA ILE A 315 5.03 -5.13 19.36
C ILE A 315 4.18 -5.44 20.60
N ILE A 316 3.43 -4.46 21.07
CA ILE A 316 2.40 -4.61 22.10
C ILE A 316 1.05 -4.31 21.49
N ILE A 317 0.09 -5.18 21.78
CA ILE A 317 -1.27 -5.06 21.24
C ILE A 317 -2.26 -4.91 22.39
N GLY A 318 -3.03 -3.84 22.35
CA GLY A 318 -4.28 -3.69 23.08
C GLY A 318 -5.46 -4.18 22.24
N ASP A 319 -6.37 -4.94 22.87
CA ASP A 319 -7.63 -5.35 22.22
C ASP A 319 -8.74 -5.61 23.26
N ARG A 320 -9.98 -5.70 22.82
CA ARG A 320 -11.12 -6.06 23.68
C ARG A 320 -11.09 -7.55 24.02
N THR A 321 -10.81 -8.37 23.02
CA THR A 321 -10.71 -9.83 23.14
C THR A 321 -9.47 -10.30 22.39
N ILE A 322 -8.91 -11.43 22.81
CA ILE A 322 -7.73 -11.99 22.19
C ILE A 322 -8.12 -12.67 20.87
N LYS A 323 -7.54 -12.24 19.76
CA LYS A 323 -7.81 -12.80 18.43
C LYS A 323 -6.70 -13.73 17.93
N LYS A 324 -7.11 -14.74 17.15
CA LYS A 324 -6.18 -15.69 16.51
C LYS A 324 -5.17 -15.01 15.58
N SER A 325 -5.55 -13.90 14.95
CA SER A 325 -4.76 -13.20 13.92
C SER A 325 -3.41 -12.71 14.40
N TYR A 326 -3.30 -12.24 15.66
CA TYR A 326 -2.01 -11.81 16.23
C TYR A 326 -1.45 -12.77 17.28
N THR A 327 -2.24 -13.68 17.86
CA THR A 327 -1.69 -14.70 18.79
C THR A 327 -0.75 -15.67 18.11
N ALA A 328 -0.90 -15.92 16.81
CA ALA A 328 0.03 -16.74 16.03
C ALA A 328 1.43 -16.08 15.89
N HIS A 329 1.56 -14.81 16.29
CA HIS A 329 2.75 -14.00 16.17
C HIS A 329 3.33 -13.56 17.53
N ARG A 330 2.97 -14.27 18.60
CA ARG A 330 3.44 -14.02 19.96
C ARG A 330 4.77 -14.71 20.21
N ASN A 331 5.69 -14.01 20.88
CA ASN A 331 6.98 -14.57 21.29
C ASN A 331 7.01 -15.12 22.70
N ASN A 332 5.93 -14.91 23.45
CA ASN A 332 5.68 -15.47 24.75
C ASN A 332 4.17 -15.57 24.99
N ASP A 333 3.79 -16.22 26.09
CA ASP A 333 2.39 -16.42 26.47
C ASP A 333 1.83 -15.33 27.39
N PHE A 334 2.58 -14.25 27.64
CA PHE A 334 2.17 -13.20 28.55
C PHE A 334 0.98 -12.41 28.02
N GLN A 335 -0.03 -12.35 28.87
CA GLN A 335 -1.27 -11.63 28.63
C GLN A 335 -1.64 -10.90 29.90
N LEU A 336 -1.86 -9.59 29.79
CA LEU A 336 -2.38 -8.81 30.89
C LEU A 336 -3.89 -8.64 30.72
N HIS A 337 -4.66 -9.42 31.47
CA HIS A 337 -6.10 -9.32 31.49
C HIS A 337 -6.56 -8.29 32.52
N LEU A 338 -7.09 -7.16 32.05
CA LEU A 338 -7.61 -6.11 32.92
C LEU A 338 -9.04 -6.45 33.36
N SER A 339 -9.15 -7.14 34.51
CA SER A 339 -10.44 -7.50 35.11
C SER A 339 -10.98 -6.39 36.02
N SER A 340 -12.24 -6.51 36.43
CA SER A 340 -12.86 -5.61 37.41
C SER A 340 -12.47 -5.93 38.86
N ASP A 341 -11.71 -7.00 39.11
CA ASP A 341 -11.26 -7.37 40.46
C ASP A 341 -10.31 -6.32 41.06
N ASP A 342 -9.50 -5.68 40.20
CA ASP A 342 -8.58 -4.62 40.60
C ASP A 342 -9.29 -3.30 40.97
N ASN A 343 -10.55 -3.13 40.59
CA ASN A 343 -11.25 -1.84 40.69
C ASN A 343 -11.27 -1.30 42.13
N LYS A 344 -11.36 -2.20 43.13
CA LYS A 344 -11.37 -1.81 44.54
C LYS A 344 -10.07 -1.15 44.97
N GLU A 345 -8.95 -1.77 44.65
CA GLU A 345 -7.64 -1.24 44.98
C GLU A 345 -7.37 0.07 44.21
N ILE A 346 -7.69 0.10 42.92
CA ILE A 346 -7.51 1.27 42.06
C ILE A 346 -8.28 2.47 42.61
N ILE A 347 -9.57 2.29 42.90
CA ILE A 347 -10.41 3.38 43.39
C ILE A 347 -9.93 3.86 44.76
N ASN A 348 -9.52 2.97 45.66
CA ASN A 348 -9.00 3.37 46.97
C ASN A 348 -7.76 4.24 46.84
N LYS A 349 -6.77 3.83 46.01
CA LYS A 349 -5.56 4.63 45.76
C LYS A 349 -5.87 5.99 45.12
N ILE A 350 -6.87 6.05 44.22
CA ILE A 350 -7.31 7.33 43.63
C ILE A 350 -7.96 8.23 44.69
N VAL A 351 -8.82 7.67 45.54
CA VAL A 351 -9.51 8.42 46.61
C VAL A 351 -8.53 8.91 47.67
N GLU A 352 -7.47 8.17 47.96
CA GLU A 352 -6.39 8.63 48.85
C GLU A 352 -5.68 9.85 48.27
N ARG A 353 -5.41 9.87 46.95
CA ARG A 353 -4.83 11.02 46.25
C ARG A 353 -5.82 12.18 46.07
N TYR A 354 -7.12 11.88 46.06
CA TYR A 354 -8.18 12.87 45.91
C TYR A 354 -9.29 12.71 46.97
N PRO A 355 -9.03 13.13 48.23
CA PRO A 355 -9.91 12.87 49.38
C PRO A 355 -11.34 13.41 49.24
N ASN A 356 -11.53 14.41 48.37
CA ASN A 356 -12.85 14.97 48.08
C ASN A 356 -13.84 13.94 47.51
N TRP A 357 -13.36 12.82 46.96
CA TRP A 357 -14.18 11.73 46.46
C TRP A 357 -14.49 10.65 47.49
N LYS A 358 -13.91 10.72 48.70
CA LYS A 358 -14.07 9.70 49.73
C LYS A 358 -15.54 9.44 50.04
N LEU A 359 -16.32 10.48 50.35
CA LEU A 359 -17.75 10.32 50.66
C LEU A 359 -18.54 9.68 49.50
N ALA A 360 -18.26 10.09 48.26
CA ALA A 360 -18.91 9.55 47.07
C ALA A 360 -18.58 8.06 46.86
N SER A 361 -17.30 7.73 47.00
CA SER A 361 -16.78 6.36 46.89
C SER A 361 -17.36 5.45 47.97
N GLU A 362 -17.40 5.92 49.22
CA GLU A 362 -17.94 5.16 50.34
C GLU A 362 -19.41 4.80 50.12
N ARG A 363 -20.24 5.76 49.70
CA ARG A 363 -21.65 5.51 49.45
C ARG A 363 -21.91 4.66 48.20
N LEU A 364 -21.12 4.86 47.14
CA LEU A 364 -21.28 4.09 45.91
C LEU A 364 -20.82 2.62 46.08
N LEU A 365 -19.82 2.35 46.92
CA LEU A 365 -19.07 1.09 46.88
C LEU A 365 -19.02 0.31 48.19
N LYS A 366 -19.16 0.93 49.38
CA LYS A 366 -19.10 0.20 50.66
C LYS A 366 -20.35 -0.62 50.96
N GLU A 367 -21.52 -0.20 50.48
CA GLU A 367 -22.79 -0.88 50.75
C GLU A 367 -22.95 -2.19 49.97
N ASN A 368 -22.24 -2.35 48.83
CA ASN A 368 -22.32 -3.54 47.99
C ASN A 368 -21.00 -3.81 47.25
N ASN A 369 -20.24 -4.82 47.69
CA ASN A 369 -18.98 -5.22 47.04
C ASN A 369 -19.15 -5.60 45.56
N ASN A 370 -20.35 -5.99 45.11
CA ASN A 370 -20.60 -6.30 43.69
C ASN A 370 -20.49 -5.06 42.79
N ASN A 371 -20.58 -3.84 43.34
CA ASN A 371 -20.50 -2.61 42.56
C ASN A 371 -19.13 -2.43 41.88
N TYR A 372 -18.07 -2.97 42.50
CA TYR A 372 -16.74 -3.00 41.91
C TYR A 372 -16.66 -3.82 40.61
N LYS A 373 -17.62 -4.73 40.35
CA LYS A 373 -17.66 -5.50 39.10
C LYS A 373 -18.06 -4.68 37.87
N SER A 374 -18.53 -3.45 38.05
CA SER A 374 -18.84 -2.51 36.97
C SER A 374 -17.58 -2.08 36.18
N SER A 375 -17.77 -1.46 35.01
CA SER A 375 -16.65 -0.87 34.26
C SER A 375 -15.93 0.19 35.09
N LEU A 376 -14.59 0.16 35.09
CA LEU A 376 -13.78 1.12 35.84
C LEU A 376 -14.04 2.56 35.41
N PHE A 377 -14.13 2.80 34.09
CA PHE A 377 -14.49 4.11 33.55
C PHE A 377 -15.82 4.63 34.13
N LEU A 378 -16.83 3.78 34.20
CA LEU A 378 -18.15 4.15 34.72
C LEU A 378 -18.05 4.60 36.18
N LEU A 379 -17.35 3.84 37.02
CA LEU A 379 -17.16 4.17 38.43
C LEU A 379 -16.40 5.50 38.60
N LEU A 380 -15.30 5.67 37.86
CA LEU A 380 -14.48 6.88 37.92
C LEU A 380 -15.21 8.11 37.37
N PHE A 381 -16.03 7.94 36.34
CA PHE A 381 -16.88 8.99 35.81
C PHE A 381 -17.91 9.45 36.86
N ILE A 382 -18.57 8.51 37.55
CA ILE A 382 -19.51 8.85 38.64
C ILE A 382 -18.79 9.67 39.72
N LEU A 383 -17.63 9.20 40.19
CA LEU A 383 -16.85 9.89 41.23
C LEU A 383 -16.40 11.28 40.78
N ALA A 384 -16.01 11.44 39.51
CA ALA A 384 -15.62 12.71 38.94
C ALA A 384 -16.77 13.72 38.80
N ARG A 385 -18.02 13.25 38.80
CA ARG A 385 -19.19 14.06 38.47
C ARG A 385 -20.12 14.33 39.64
N ILE A 386 -20.25 13.40 40.58
CA ILE A 386 -21.13 13.57 41.74
C ILE A 386 -20.66 14.75 42.59
N ASN A 387 -21.56 15.71 42.80
CA ASN A 387 -21.32 16.82 43.72
C ASN A 387 -21.55 16.35 45.16
N GLN A 388 -20.67 16.73 46.10
CA GLN A 388 -20.85 16.45 47.53
C GLN A 388 -22.20 16.94 48.08
N LYS A 389 -22.77 18.01 47.52
CA LYS A 389 -24.10 18.51 47.91
C LYS A 389 -25.25 17.60 47.46
N GLU A 390 -25.11 16.91 46.32
CA GLU A 390 -26.13 15.98 45.80
C GLU A 390 -26.14 14.66 46.58
N LEU A 391 -24.99 14.25 47.14
CA LEU A 391 -24.89 13.10 48.05
C LEU A 391 -25.66 13.30 49.34
N ASN A 392 -25.82 14.52 49.83
CA ASN A 392 -26.53 14.76 51.10
C ASN A 392 -28.05 14.53 51.02
N ASN A 393 -28.60 14.29 49.82
CA ASN A 393 -29.98 13.90 49.62
C ASN A 393 -30.15 12.39 49.87
N THR A 394 -30.82 12.02 50.96
CA THR A 394 -30.98 10.62 51.43
C THR A 394 -31.85 9.73 50.54
N SER A 395 -32.47 10.27 49.48
CA SER A 395 -33.37 9.54 48.58
C SER A 395 -32.70 8.88 47.37
N LEU A 396 -31.41 9.13 47.12
CA LEU A 396 -30.69 8.55 45.98
C LEU A 396 -30.21 7.14 46.31
N ASN A 397 -30.89 6.12 45.77
CA ASN A 397 -30.36 4.77 45.77
C ASN A 397 -29.10 4.69 44.90
N LEU A 398 -27.94 4.45 45.53
CA LEU A 398 -26.62 4.32 44.92
C LEU A 398 -26.18 2.84 44.77
N SER A 399 -27.07 1.89 45.07
CA SER A 399 -26.75 0.45 45.08
C SER A 399 -26.44 -0.13 43.70
N GLU A 400 -26.80 0.56 42.62
CA GLU A 400 -26.57 0.12 41.23
C GLU A 400 -25.79 1.18 40.42
N PRO A 401 -24.46 1.01 40.25
CA PRO A 401 -23.62 2.02 39.59
C PRO A 401 -24.09 2.40 38.19
N GLN A 402 -24.60 1.46 37.40
CA GLN A 402 -25.11 1.75 36.07
C GLN A 402 -26.31 2.71 36.09
N GLN A 403 -27.23 2.54 37.04
CA GLN A 403 -28.34 3.48 37.20
C GLN A 403 -27.85 4.86 37.67
N VAL A 404 -26.88 4.89 38.58
CA VAL A 404 -26.27 6.14 39.05
C VAL A 404 -25.59 6.88 37.89
N PHE A 405 -24.83 6.18 37.07
CA PHE A 405 -24.21 6.71 35.86
C PHE A 405 -25.25 7.33 34.93
N GLN A 406 -26.34 6.61 34.64
CA GLN A 406 -27.43 7.11 33.81
C GLN A 406 -28.10 8.35 34.41
N ARG A 407 -28.35 8.37 35.73
CA ARG A 407 -28.94 9.54 36.42
C ARG A 407 -28.02 10.76 36.40
N VAL A 408 -26.71 10.59 36.50
CA VAL A 408 -25.74 11.70 36.35
C VAL A 408 -25.85 12.31 34.95
N ILE A 409 -25.93 11.46 33.93
CA ILE A 409 -26.09 11.90 32.54
C ILE A 409 -27.45 12.58 32.33
N GLU A 410 -28.52 12.01 32.86
CA GLU A 410 -29.86 12.61 32.83
C GLU A 410 -29.87 13.99 33.51
N SER A 411 -29.24 14.12 34.68
CA SER A 411 -29.12 15.39 35.40
C SER A 411 -28.38 16.45 34.57
N ASP A 412 -27.27 16.06 33.94
CA ASP A 412 -26.50 16.95 33.06
C ASP A 412 -27.28 17.32 31.78
N LEU A 413 -28.04 16.39 31.19
CA LEU A 413 -28.94 16.67 30.07
C LEU A 413 -30.04 17.66 30.48
N ARG A 414 -30.72 17.43 31.60
CA ARG A 414 -31.74 18.33 32.16
C ARG A 414 -31.15 19.71 32.52
N PHE A 415 -29.89 19.76 32.95
CA PHE A 415 -29.19 21.02 33.20
C PHE A 415 -28.98 21.82 31.91
N ILE A 416 -28.57 21.15 30.82
CA ILE A 416 -28.42 21.78 29.51
C ILE A 416 -29.80 22.21 28.96
N GLU A 417 -30.80 21.33 29.07
CA GLU A 417 -32.17 21.53 28.59
C GLU A 417 -32.80 22.81 29.13
N LYS A 418 -32.60 23.11 30.42
CA LYS A 418 -33.12 24.33 31.07
C LYS A 418 -32.76 25.63 30.35
N LYS A 419 -31.65 25.67 29.62
CA LYS A 419 -31.22 26.85 28.84
C LYS A 419 -31.31 26.63 27.34
N HIS A 420 -30.99 25.43 26.88
CA HIS A 420 -30.89 25.08 25.46
C HIS A 420 -31.37 23.63 25.26
N ILE A 421 -32.69 23.44 25.16
CA ILE A 421 -33.31 22.13 24.87
C ILE A 421 -32.73 21.51 23.59
N GLY A 422 -32.44 22.33 22.59
CA GLY A 422 -31.83 21.92 21.34
C GLY A 422 -30.49 21.21 21.52
N LEU A 423 -29.58 21.77 22.32
CA LEU A 423 -28.26 21.15 22.60
C LEU A 423 -28.40 19.82 23.33
N ALA A 424 -29.34 19.74 24.28
CA ALA A 424 -29.57 18.53 25.05
C ALA A 424 -30.11 17.39 24.17
N LYS A 425 -31.13 17.70 23.33
CA LYS A 425 -31.70 16.76 22.34
C LYS A 425 -30.64 16.33 21.31
N ALA A 426 -29.86 17.26 20.78
CA ALA A 426 -28.80 16.95 19.82
C ALA A 426 -27.74 16.00 20.41
N LEU A 427 -27.29 16.24 21.65
CA LEU A 427 -26.33 15.36 22.33
C LEU A 427 -26.91 13.97 22.56
N TYR A 428 -28.15 13.88 23.04
CA TYR A 428 -28.83 12.62 23.30
C TYR A 428 -29.02 11.80 22.03
N TYR A 429 -29.66 12.36 21.00
CA TYR A 429 -29.91 11.62 19.76
C TYR A 429 -28.63 11.27 19.02
N LEU A 430 -27.62 12.16 19.00
CA LEU A 430 -26.31 11.81 18.44
C LEU A 430 -25.65 10.68 19.23
N GLY A 431 -25.79 10.66 20.56
CA GLY A 431 -25.33 9.56 21.41
C GLY A 431 -25.99 8.23 21.07
N CYS A 432 -27.30 8.24 20.84
CA CYS A 432 -28.04 7.05 20.41
C CYS A 432 -27.58 6.56 19.03
N VAL A 433 -27.46 7.46 18.05
CA VAL A 433 -26.96 7.13 16.70
C VAL A 433 -25.54 6.57 16.76
N TYR A 434 -24.66 7.20 17.53
CA TYR A 434 -23.27 6.74 17.68
C TYR A 434 -23.20 5.38 18.37
N ALA A 435 -24.01 5.14 19.40
CA ALA A 435 -24.05 3.85 20.08
C ALA A 435 -24.47 2.70 19.16
N GLU A 436 -25.40 2.95 18.22
CA GLU A 436 -25.86 1.93 17.26
C GLU A 436 -24.96 1.78 16.04
N HIS A 437 -24.39 2.88 15.54
CA HIS A 437 -23.82 2.92 14.18
C HIS A 437 -22.42 3.54 14.11
N LYS A 438 -21.89 4.04 15.22
CA LYS A 438 -20.59 4.72 15.32
C LYS A 438 -20.41 5.86 14.31
N ILE A 439 -21.51 6.51 13.91
CA ILE A 439 -21.50 7.66 12.99
C ILE A 439 -20.99 8.90 13.73
N THR A 440 -20.03 9.58 13.12
CA THR A 440 -19.58 10.91 13.55
C THR A 440 -20.07 11.99 12.59
N ILE A 441 -20.32 13.19 13.11
CA ILE A 441 -20.72 14.36 12.32
C ILE A 441 -19.83 15.55 12.67
N THR A 442 -19.84 16.58 11.83
CA THR A 442 -19.14 17.83 12.16
C THR A 442 -19.81 18.56 13.31
N TYR A 443 -19.03 19.37 14.02
CA TYR A 443 -19.52 20.25 15.07
C TYR A 443 -20.53 21.27 14.55
N GLU A 444 -20.34 21.77 13.32
CA GLU A 444 -21.29 22.65 12.67
C GLU A 444 -22.65 21.96 12.46
N THR A 445 -22.66 20.74 11.92
CA THR A 445 -23.92 19.98 11.74
C THR A 445 -24.58 19.67 13.07
N PHE A 446 -23.82 19.34 14.11
CA PHE A 446 -24.36 19.14 15.45
C PHE A 446 -25.05 20.39 16.00
N LEU A 447 -24.43 21.57 15.86
CA LEU A 447 -25.05 22.82 16.30
C LEU A 447 -26.32 23.14 15.51
N LYS A 448 -26.34 22.85 14.21
CA LYS A 448 -27.55 22.97 13.39
C LYS A 448 -28.66 22.00 13.80
N ILE A 449 -28.32 20.77 14.17
CA ILE A 449 -29.28 19.82 14.76
C ILE A 449 -29.80 20.39 16.09
N ALA A 450 -28.94 21.02 16.88
CA ALA A 450 -29.35 21.66 18.11
C ALA A 450 -30.34 22.81 17.84
N ASP A 451 -30.07 23.68 16.85
CA ASP A 451 -31.00 24.73 16.44
C ASP A 451 -32.36 24.17 16.02
N TYR A 452 -32.37 23.09 15.25
CA TYR A 452 -33.60 22.42 14.81
C TYR A 452 -34.49 21.97 15.98
N TYR A 453 -33.87 21.44 17.04
CA TYR A 453 -34.58 21.00 18.24
C TYR A 453 -34.77 22.10 19.29
N ASN A 454 -34.30 23.33 19.06
CA ASN A 454 -34.35 24.42 20.06
C ASN A 454 -35.71 25.14 20.16
N GLU A 455 -36.70 24.70 19.40
CA GLU A 455 -38.04 25.29 19.34
C GLU A 455 -38.01 26.82 19.07
N LYS A 456 -39.11 27.57 19.27
CA LYS A 456 -39.23 29.00 18.90
C LYS A 456 -38.40 29.97 19.78
N ASN A 457 -37.27 29.53 20.33
CA ASN A 457 -36.38 30.40 21.07
C ASN A 457 -35.56 31.24 20.06
N SER A 458 -35.58 32.57 20.18
CA SER A 458 -35.11 33.50 19.14
C SER A 458 -33.58 33.55 18.95
N THR A 459 -32.81 32.85 19.79
CA THR A 459 -31.35 32.85 19.71
C THR A 459 -30.85 31.54 19.12
N GLU A 460 -30.17 31.61 17.97
CA GLU A 460 -29.55 30.45 17.33
C GLU A 460 -28.40 29.94 18.22
N ILE A 461 -28.47 28.67 18.62
CA ILE A 461 -27.43 27.95 19.37
C ILE A 461 -26.14 27.94 18.55
N SER A 462 -26.24 27.77 17.23
CA SER A 462 -25.06 27.77 16.37
C SER A 462 -24.25 29.05 16.47
N ASP A 463 -24.89 30.21 16.56
CA ASP A 463 -24.20 31.49 16.77
C ASP A 463 -23.50 31.54 18.13
N LEU A 464 -24.21 31.15 19.20
CA LEU A 464 -23.71 31.21 20.57
C LEU A 464 -22.52 30.28 20.85
N PHE A 465 -22.52 29.10 20.21
CA PHE A 465 -21.59 28.02 20.51
C PHE A 465 -20.66 27.65 19.34
N SER A 466 -20.67 28.43 18.25
CA SER A 466 -19.75 28.28 17.11
C SER A 466 -18.28 28.21 17.54
N ASN A 467 -17.88 29.02 18.53
CA ASN A 467 -16.56 28.99 19.12
C ASN A 467 -16.47 27.95 20.24
N TRP A 468 -15.85 26.80 19.98
CA TRP A 468 -15.62 25.74 20.96
C TRP A 468 -14.87 26.18 22.23
N ASN A 469 -14.12 27.29 22.18
CA ASN A 469 -13.33 27.80 23.30
C ASN A 469 -14.07 28.87 24.13
N ILE A 470 -15.34 29.18 23.82
CA ILE A 470 -16.11 30.12 24.64
C ILE A 470 -16.26 29.60 26.07
N ARG A 471 -16.09 30.51 27.05
CA ARG A 471 -16.31 30.19 28.46
C ARG A 471 -17.82 30.21 28.74
N SER A 472 -18.45 29.04 28.65
CA SER A 472 -19.86 28.86 28.98
C SER A 472 -20.04 27.64 29.87
N VAL A 473 -20.80 27.78 30.96
CA VAL A 473 -21.09 26.65 31.86
C VAL A 473 -21.82 25.51 31.12
N ILE A 474 -22.64 25.86 30.11
CA ILE A 474 -23.32 24.87 29.25
C ILE A 474 -22.32 24.14 28.38
N LEU A 475 -21.41 24.88 27.72
CA LEU A 475 -20.41 24.27 26.85
C LEU A 475 -19.39 23.44 27.63
N GLU A 476 -18.98 23.90 28.82
CA GLU A 476 -18.11 23.10 29.69
C GLU A 476 -18.80 21.82 30.16
N ARG A 477 -20.13 21.81 30.31
CA ARG A 477 -20.90 20.58 30.57
C ARG A 477 -20.93 19.67 29.34
N LEU A 478 -21.14 20.22 28.16
CA LEU A 478 -21.14 19.48 26.90
C LEU A 478 -19.77 18.81 26.61
N LYS A 479 -18.68 19.52 26.91
CA LYS A 479 -17.28 19.04 26.79
C LYS A 479 -16.94 17.81 27.64
N ILE A 480 -17.79 17.45 28.60
CA ILE A 480 -17.66 16.22 29.39
C ILE A 480 -18.02 15.00 28.52
N TYR A 481 -18.95 15.17 27.59
CA TYR A 481 -19.45 14.09 26.75
C TYR A 481 -18.72 13.99 25.42
N ILE A 482 -18.40 15.14 24.83
CA ILE A 482 -17.87 15.22 23.48
C ILE A 482 -16.63 16.11 23.38
N SER A 483 -15.79 15.79 22.40
CA SER A 483 -14.62 16.56 21.98
C SER A 483 -14.70 16.86 20.48
N ILE A 484 -13.94 17.87 20.05
CA ILE A 484 -13.75 18.18 18.64
C ILE A 484 -12.36 17.72 18.21
N ASN A 485 -12.29 16.94 17.13
CA ASN A 485 -11.05 16.60 16.44
C ASN A 485 -11.03 17.26 15.06
N GLU A 486 -9.88 17.84 14.68
CA GLU A 486 -9.67 18.40 13.35
C GLU A 486 -9.23 17.29 12.39
N LEU A 487 -9.98 17.06 11.31
CA LEU A 487 -9.49 16.27 10.18
C LEU A 487 -8.57 17.10 9.28
N ASN A 488 -7.72 16.41 8.52
CA ASN A 488 -6.84 17.00 7.50
C ASN A 488 -7.59 17.92 6.50
N ASP A 489 -8.89 17.69 6.30
CA ASP A 489 -9.75 18.44 5.37
C ASP A 489 -10.44 19.67 6.00
N ASN A 490 -9.94 20.20 7.11
CA ASN A 490 -10.47 21.36 7.86
C ASN A 490 -11.86 21.17 8.52
N HIS A 491 -12.41 19.96 8.55
CA HIS A 491 -13.66 19.70 9.28
C HIS A 491 -13.39 19.38 10.75
N SER A 492 -14.09 20.08 11.64
CA SER A 492 -14.13 19.82 13.08
C SER A 492 -15.17 18.75 13.38
N ILE A 493 -14.74 17.50 13.60
CA ILE A 493 -15.63 16.36 13.86
C ILE A 493 -15.88 16.20 15.36
N ILE A 494 -17.13 15.92 15.72
CA ILE A 494 -17.49 15.52 17.09
C ILE A 494 -17.15 14.06 17.31
N GLN A 495 -16.47 13.80 18.42
CA GLN A 495 -16.27 12.47 18.96
C GLN A 495 -16.73 12.42 20.41
N PHE A 496 -17.32 11.30 20.82
CA PHE A 496 -17.56 11.05 22.24
C PHE A 496 -16.23 10.83 22.95
N ASN A 497 -16.09 11.41 24.15
CA ASN A 497 -14.88 11.24 24.95
C ASN A 497 -14.61 9.77 25.29
N HIS A 498 -15.67 8.96 25.40
CA HIS A 498 -15.60 7.52 25.58
C HIS A 498 -16.87 6.82 25.06
N ASP A 499 -16.72 5.67 24.39
CA ASP A 499 -17.84 4.82 23.90
C ASP A 499 -18.91 4.52 24.96
N VAL A 500 -18.53 4.28 26.23
CA VAL A 500 -19.44 3.94 27.33
C VAL A 500 -20.43 5.07 27.62
N LEU A 501 -20.06 6.34 27.37
CA LEU A 501 -20.96 7.48 27.51
C LEU A 501 -22.13 7.40 26.55
N ALA A 502 -21.91 6.91 25.32
CA ALA A 502 -22.96 6.69 24.35
C ALA A 502 -23.69 5.36 24.61
N ASP A 503 -22.93 4.25 24.74
CA ASP A 503 -23.45 2.88 24.74
C ASP A 503 -24.26 2.53 26.00
N MET A 504 -23.77 2.91 27.19
CA MET A 504 -24.39 2.62 28.49
C MET A 504 -25.05 3.84 29.13
N GLY A 505 -24.69 5.04 28.66
CA GLY A 505 -25.13 6.31 29.18
C GLY A 505 -26.29 6.87 28.38
N LEU A 506 -26.01 7.79 27.45
CA LEU A 506 -26.98 8.56 26.66
C LEU A 506 -28.10 7.68 26.08
N ARG A 507 -27.76 6.56 25.42
CA ARG A 507 -28.76 5.64 24.83
C ARG A 507 -29.72 5.00 25.84
N LYS A 508 -29.30 4.89 27.10
CA LYS A 508 -30.05 4.19 28.16
C LYS A 508 -30.74 5.15 29.14
N VAL A 509 -30.52 6.46 29.01
CA VAL A 509 -31.25 7.45 29.78
C VAL A 509 -32.70 7.51 29.31
N ILE A 510 -33.63 7.60 30.25
CA ILE A 510 -35.07 7.62 29.99
C ILE A 510 -35.58 9.06 30.14
N MET A 511 -35.76 9.78 29.02
CA MET A 511 -36.33 11.15 28.99
C MET A 511 -37.85 11.15 28.78
N LYS A 512 -38.57 10.23 29.45
CA LYS A 512 -39.97 9.81 29.17
C LYS A 512 -41.05 10.90 29.18
N GLU A 513 -40.78 12.08 29.72
CA GLU A 513 -41.81 13.10 29.96
C GLU A 513 -41.75 14.28 28.97
N SER A 514 -40.72 14.39 28.13
CA SER A 514 -40.55 15.56 27.25
C SER A 514 -40.04 15.26 25.84
N TRP A 515 -39.36 14.14 25.60
CA TRP A 515 -38.70 13.86 24.32
C TRP A 515 -39.18 12.54 23.70
N ASP A 516 -39.21 12.50 22.36
CA ASP A 516 -39.56 11.31 21.60
C ASP A 516 -38.56 10.17 21.84
N GLU A 517 -39.05 8.92 21.82
CA GLU A 517 -38.20 7.75 21.91
C GLU A 517 -37.28 7.65 20.68
N PHE A 518 -36.01 7.26 20.88
CA PHE A 518 -35.09 7.09 19.76
C PHE A 518 -35.44 5.82 18.98
N ASP A 519 -36.17 6.00 17.89
CA ASP A 519 -36.65 4.95 16.99
C ASP A 519 -36.27 5.27 15.52
N ASP A 520 -36.83 4.51 14.57
CA ASP A 520 -36.62 4.78 13.14
C ASP A 520 -37.22 6.13 12.71
N THR A 521 -38.25 6.64 13.39
CA THR A 521 -38.84 7.96 13.12
C THR A 521 -37.80 9.06 13.36
N ILE A 522 -37.10 9.02 14.49
CA ILE A 522 -36.02 9.98 14.80
C ILE A 522 -34.84 9.83 13.84
N LYS A 523 -34.47 8.60 13.46
CA LYS A 523 -33.41 8.38 12.46
C LYS A 523 -33.76 9.02 11.12
N ILE A 524 -35.00 8.87 10.67
CA ILE A 524 -35.50 9.46 9.42
C ILE A 524 -35.57 10.99 9.53
N GLN A 525 -36.02 11.51 10.66
CA GLN A 525 -36.05 12.96 10.92
C GLN A 525 -34.65 13.57 10.84
N LEU A 526 -33.68 12.97 11.54
CA LEU A 526 -32.27 13.38 11.49
C LEU A 526 -31.70 13.24 10.08
N LEU A 527 -31.98 12.15 9.37
CA LEU A 527 -31.53 11.97 8.00
C LEU A 527 -32.06 13.09 7.10
N ASN A 528 -33.35 13.41 7.17
CA ASN A 528 -33.93 14.50 6.37
C ASN A 528 -33.29 15.85 6.72
N PHE A 529 -33.17 16.15 8.01
CA PHE A 529 -32.59 17.40 8.46
C PHE A 529 -31.11 17.55 8.07
N ILE A 530 -30.28 16.54 8.32
CA ILE A 530 -28.86 16.56 7.99
C ILE A 530 -28.68 16.66 6.46
N THR A 531 -29.49 15.94 5.68
CA THR A 531 -29.49 16.06 4.21
C THR A 531 -29.87 17.48 3.76
N GLU A 532 -30.74 18.19 4.48
CA GLU A 532 -31.20 19.55 4.17
C GLU A 532 -30.28 20.68 4.64
N LYS A 533 -29.68 20.55 5.82
CA LYS A 533 -29.02 21.65 6.51
C LYS A 533 -27.60 21.32 6.97
N GLY A 534 -27.27 20.04 7.11
CA GLY A 534 -25.94 19.58 7.45
C GLY A 534 -24.90 19.90 6.37
N ASP A 535 -23.64 19.82 6.76
CA ASP A 535 -22.50 19.89 5.85
C ASP A 535 -22.42 18.64 4.95
N ASP A 536 -21.64 18.76 3.88
CA ASP A 536 -21.57 17.74 2.84
C ASP A 536 -21.02 16.39 3.37
N TYR A 537 -20.04 16.42 4.28
CA TYR A 537 -19.45 15.23 4.87
C TYR A 537 -20.46 14.50 5.76
N SER A 538 -21.07 15.22 6.70
CA SER A 538 -22.02 14.64 7.66
C SER A 538 -23.22 14.03 6.95
N ALA A 539 -23.80 14.75 5.97
CA ALA A 539 -24.93 14.24 5.20
C ALA A 539 -24.58 12.99 4.39
N SER A 540 -23.39 12.97 3.80
CA SER A 540 -22.95 11.84 2.99
C SER A 540 -22.71 10.58 3.80
N LEU A 541 -22.01 10.72 4.93
CA LEU A 541 -21.71 9.61 5.83
C LEU A 541 -22.99 9.08 6.48
N PHE A 542 -23.85 9.97 7.00
CA PHE A 542 -25.08 9.58 7.67
C PHE A 542 -26.01 8.81 6.72
N LEU A 543 -26.21 9.29 5.49
CA LEU A 543 -27.04 8.60 4.50
C LEU A 543 -26.47 7.23 4.11
N ASN A 544 -25.15 7.12 3.92
CA ASN A 544 -24.51 5.84 3.59
C ASN A 544 -24.72 4.79 4.69
N VAL A 545 -24.55 5.17 5.95
CA VAL A 545 -24.72 4.23 7.07
C VAL A 545 -26.19 3.87 7.27
N MET A 546 -27.10 4.84 7.18
CA MET A 546 -28.54 4.58 7.23
C MET A 546 -29.00 3.63 6.12
N TYR A 547 -28.46 3.75 4.90
CA TYR A 547 -28.75 2.80 3.81
C TYR A 547 -28.46 1.35 4.21
N TYR A 548 -27.30 1.06 4.81
CA TYR A 548 -26.95 -0.29 5.23
C TYR A 548 -27.81 -0.80 6.38
N ASN A 549 -28.16 0.08 7.33
CA ASN A 549 -29.02 -0.28 8.44
C ASN A 549 -30.41 -0.69 7.95
N PHE A 550 -31.04 0.12 7.10
CA PHE A 550 -32.38 -0.18 6.57
C PHE A 550 -32.38 -1.38 5.62
N LYS A 551 -31.26 -1.65 4.93
CA LYS A 551 -31.11 -2.84 4.09
C LYS A 551 -31.00 -4.13 4.90
N ASN A 552 -30.33 -4.08 6.05
CA ASN A 552 -30.06 -5.26 6.89
C ASN A 552 -31.14 -5.52 7.94
N SER A 553 -31.95 -4.52 8.31
CA SER A 553 -33.14 -4.74 9.12
C SER A 553 -34.12 -5.63 8.35
N ASN A 554 -34.46 -6.80 8.91
CA ASN A 554 -35.33 -7.85 8.34
C ASN A 554 -36.76 -7.43 7.95
N THR A 555 -37.07 -6.13 7.87
CA THR A 555 -38.31 -5.67 7.25
C THR A 555 -38.25 -6.02 5.77
N GLN A 556 -39.19 -6.86 5.32
CA GLN A 556 -39.36 -7.35 3.94
C GLN A 556 -39.67 -6.25 2.90
N ASN A 557 -39.24 -5.01 3.13
CA ASN A 557 -39.48 -3.89 2.24
C ASN A 557 -38.48 -3.94 1.09
N LYS A 558 -38.91 -4.57 -0.01
CA LYS A 558 -38.31 -4.42 -1.35
C LYS A 558 -38.24 -2.95 -1.82
N ASP A 559 -38.81 -2.01 -1.07
CA ASP A 559 -38.92 -0.58 -1.37
C ASP A 559 -37.90 0.32 -0.65
N TYR A 560 -36.89 -0.21 0.05
CA TYR A 560 -35.86 0.64 0.69
C TYR A 560 -35.13 1.57 -0.30
N GLU A 561 -35.01 1.18 -1.57
CA GLU A 561 -34.50 2.04 -2.62
C GLU A 561 -35.40 3.26 -2.87
N LYS A 562 -36.73 3.12 -2.80
CA LYS A 562 -37.66 4.25 -2.93
C LYS A 562 -37.50 5.23 -1.78
N PHE A 563 -37.09 4.76 -0.60
CA PHE A 563 -36.82 5.60 0.56
C PHE A 563 -35.50 6.37 0.44
N ILE A 564 -34.42 5.74 -0.04
CA ILE A 564 -33.07 6.34 -0.07
C ILE A 564 -32.86 7.28 -1.26
N ILE A 565 -33.44 6.97 -2.43
CA ILE A 565 -33.23 7.75 -3.67
C ILE A 565 -33.60 9.23 -3.53
N PRO A 566 -34.72 9.63 -2.87
CA PRO A 566 -35.02 11.04 -2.62
C PRO A 566 -33.88 11.80 -1.92
N TYR A 567 -33.23 11.19 -0.92
CA TYR A 567 -32.11 11.81 -0.21
C TYR A 567 -30.85 11.90 -1.07
N VAL A 568 -30.55 10.85 -1.86
CA VAL A 568 -29.43 10.90 -2.82
C VAL A 568 -29.65 12.02 -3.82
N ASN A 569 -30.86 12.13 -4.39
CA ASN A 569 -31.19 13.17 -5.38
C ASN A 569 -31.00 14.57 -4.79
N LYS A 570 -31.42 14.76 -3.54
CA LYS A 570 -31.27 16.01 -2.80
C LYS A 570 -29.80 16.38 -2.59
N LEU A 571 -28.94 15.42 -2.28
CA LEU A 571 -27.49 15.66 -2.16
C LEU A 571 -26.84 15.97 -3.51
N ILE A 572 -27.25 15.27 -4.58
CA ILE A 572 -26.81 15.60 -5.95
C ILE A 572 -27.25 17.03 -6.31
N GLU A 573 -28.50 17.39 -6.05
CA GLU A 573 -29.05 18.71 -6.34
C GLU A 573 -28.37 19.83 -5.56
N LYS A 574 -27.90 19.55 -4.35
CA LYS A 574 -27.05 20.47 -3.57
C LYS A 574 -25.63 20.58 -4.11
N GLY A 575 -25.21 19.64 -4.96
CA GLY A 575 -23.83 19.57 -5.45
C GLY A 575 -22.88 19.05 -4.38
N ASN A 576 -23.36 18.17 -3.50
CA ASN A 576 -22.58 17.64 -2.39
C ASN A 576 -21.29 16.98 -2.91
N GLN A 577 -20.16 17.51 -2.47
CA GLN A 577 -18.85 17.09 -2.95
C GLN A 577 -18.25 15.96 -2.11
N HIS A 578 -18.96 15.24 -1.26
CA HIS A 578 -18.45 14.04 -0.56
C HIS A 578 -19.06 12.76 -1.15
N PHE A 579 -18.25 11.72 -1.43
CA PHE A 579 -18.73 10.58 -2.22
C PHE A 579 -19.55 9.53 -1.45
N HIS A 580 -19.54 9.52 -0.12
CA HIS A 580 -20.08 8.38 0.65
C HIS A 580 -21.56 8.09 0.32
N TYR A 581 -22.37 9.11 0.03
CA TYR A 581 -23.77 8.92 -0.35
C TYR A 581 -23.98 8.26 -1.71
N LEU A 582 -22.95 8.25 -2.56
CA LEU A 582 -22.98 7.62 -3.88
C LEU A 582 -22.63 6.13 -3.83
N VAL A 583 -22.10 5.62 -2.71
CA VAL A 583 -21.78 4.19 -2.56
C VAL A 583 -23.03 3.30 -2.67
N PRO A 584 -24.16 3.60 -1.98
CA PRO A 584 -25.43 2.93 -2.22
C PRO A 584 -25.87 2.99 -3.69
N PHE A 585 -25.60 4.12 -4.33
CA PHE A 585 -26.01 4.42 -5.69
C PHE A 585 -25.28 3.56 -6.72
N CYS A 586 -23.97 3.30 -6.56
CA CYS A 586 -23.20 2.39 -7.43
C CYS A 586 -23.74 0.96 -7.49
N ARG A 587 -24.46 0.53 -6.45
CA ARG A 587 -24.97 -0.85 -6.31
C ARG A 587 -26.38 -1.03 -6.89
N LYS A 588 -27.05 0.07 -7.24
CA LYS A 588 -28.38 0.03 -7.83
C LYS A 588 -28.29 -0.28 -9.33
N HIS A 589 -29.20 -1.11 -9.81
CA HIS A 589 -29.42 -1.27 -11.24
C HIS A 589 -30.36 -0.17 -11.75
N PHE A 590 -29.81 0.77 -12.52
CA PHE A 590 -30.61 1.80 -13.19
C PHE A 590 -31.04 1.31 -14.56
N ASN A 591 -32.25 1.71 -14.97
CA ASN A 591 -32.62 1.65 -16.38
C ASN A 591 -31.92 2.80 -17.17
N ASP A 592 -32.02 2.77 -18.49
CA ASP A 592 -31.32 3.73 -19.35
C ASP A 592 -31.75 5.19 -19.13
N GLU A 593 -33.05 5.43 -18.88
CA GLU A 593 -33.57 6.77 -18.60
C GLU A 593 -33.04 7.31 -17.27
N GLU A 594 -32.98 6.46 -16.25
CA GLU A 594 -32.40 6.80 -14.95
C GLU A 594 -30.89 7.06 -15.07
N TYR A 595 -30.14 6.20 -15.77
CA TYR A 595 -28.71 6.44 -16.04
C TYR A 595 -28.51 7.79 -16.72
N LYS A 596 -29.33 8.09 -17.75
CA LYS A 596 -29.26 9.34 -18.48
C LYS A 596 -29.53 10.53 -17.57
N LYS A 597 -30.62 10.48 -16.79
CA LYS A 597 -31.02 11.52 -15.84
C LYS A 597 -29.90 11.79 -14.84
N TYR A 598 -29.38 10.76 -14.19
CA TYR A 598 -28.42 10.91 -13.10
C TYR A 598 -27.03 11.32 -13.57
N SER A 599 -26.55 10.78 -14.69
CA SER A 599 -25.33 11.28 -15.31
C SER A 599 -25.40 12.78 -15.58
N LEU A 600 -26.50 13.25 -16.17
CA LEU A 600 -26.70 14.68 -16.45
C LEU A 600 -26.78 15.51 -15.16
N MET A 601 -27.47 15.01 -14.12
CA MET A 601 -27.55 15.69 -12.82
C MET A 601 -26.19 15.83 -12.16
N LEU A 602 -25.44 14.73 -12.02
CA LEU A 602 -24.10 14.70 -11.42
C LEU A 602 -23.13 15.60 -12.20
N PHE A 603 -23.20 15.55 -13.53
CA PHE A 603 -22.39 16.39 -14.39
C PHE A 603 -22.70 17.88 -14.20
N LYS A 604 -23.98 18.25 -14.25
CA LYS A 604 -24.45 19.63 -14.08
C LYS A 604 -24.04 20.19 -12.72
N LYS A 605 -24.00 19.33 -11.70
CA LYS A 605 -23.66 19.66 -10.31
C LYS A 605 -22.17 19.54 -10.01
N ARG A 606 -21.36 19.22 -11.01
CA ARG A 606 -19.91 19.09 -10.95
C ARG A 606 -19.42 18.10 -9.89
N ILE A 607 -20.11 16.97 -9.76
CA ILE A 607 -19.72 15.90 -8.82
C ILE A 607 -18.84 14.92 -9.58
N TYR A 608 -17.52 14.99 -9.37
CA TYR A 608 -16.51 14.31 -10.19
C TYR A 608 -15.65 13.33 -9.40
N TYR A 609 -16.30 12.37 -8.75
CA TYR A 609 -15.61 11.29 -8.04
C TYR A 609 -15.18 10.18 -8.99
N PRO A 610 -13.87 9.93 -9.14
CA PRO A 610 -13.37 8.99 -10.15
C PRO A 610 -13.89 7.58 -9.97
N GLU A 611 -13.72 7.01 -8.77
CA GLU A 611 -14.09 5.62 -8.49
C GLU A 611 -15.60 5.40 -8.66
N PHE A 612 -16.39 6.42 -8.32
CA PHE A 612 -17.82 6.43 -8.57
C PHE A 612 -18.13 6.38 -10.06
N TRP A 613 -17.61 7.34 -10.85
CA TRP A 613 -17.92 7.44 -12.27
C TRP A 613 -17.47 6.20 -13.04
N THR A 614 -16.29 5.66 -12.71
CA THR A 614 -15.79 4.44 -13.33
C THR A 614 -16.71 3.26 -13.07
N ASN A 615 -17.17 3.05 -11.83
CA ASN A 615 -18.10 1.97 -11.52
C ASN A 615 -19.50 2.20 -12.11
N PHE A 616 -19.99 3.44 -12.03
CA PHE A 616 -21.31 3.82 -12.55
C PHE A 616 -21.39 3.59 -14.07
N LEU A 617 -20.37 4.00 -14.82
CA LEU A 617 -20.33 3.83 -16.28
C LEU A 617 -20.04 2.39 -16.70
N ARG A 618 -19.28 1.62 -15.91
CA ARG A 618 -19.10 0.17 -16.12
C ARG A 618 -20.41 -0.61 -15.97
N ASN A 619 -21.29 -0.18 -15.07
CA ASN A 619 -22.58 -0.82 -14.83
C ASN A 619 -23.67 -0.42 -15.84
N CYS A 620 -23.42 0.57 -16.71
CA CYS A 620 -24.34 0.96 -17.77
C CYS A 620 -24.33 -0.08 -18.90
N LYS A 621 -25.42 -0.86 -19.03
CA LYS A 621 -25.56 -1.90 -20.05
C LYS A 621 -25.80 -1.34 -21.45
N ASN A 622 -26.39 -0.14 -21.57
CA ASN A 622 -26.63 0.49 -22.85
C ASN A 622 -25.36 1.17 -23.37
N GLU A 623 -24.68 0.48 -24.28
CA GLU A 623 -23.45 0.94 -24.91
C GLU A 623 -23.62 2.29 -25.64
N LYS A 624 -24.79 2.61 -26.21
CA LYS A 624 -25.02 3.92 -26.86
C LYS A 624 -25.07 5.05 -25.83
N LEU A 625 -25.69 4.81 -24.69
CA LEU A 625 -25.80 5.82 -23.62
C LEU A 625 -24.45 6.05 -22.94
N LYS A 626 -23.73 4.96 -22.67
CA LYS A 626 -22.35 5.00 -22.19
C LYS A 626 -21.46 5.77 -23.16
N GLU A 627 -21.55 5.47 -24.46
CA GLU A 627 -20.83 6.17 -25.52
C GLU A 627 -21.13 7.67 -25.55
N PHE A 628 -22.40 8.05 -25.40
CA PHE A 628 -22.84 9.43 -25.33
C PHE A 628 -22.17 10.17 -24.18
N PHE A 629 -22.15 9.60 -22.97
CA PHE A 629 -21.53 10.24 -21.80
C PHE A 629 -20.02 10.35 -21.91
N MET A 630 -19.34 9.30 -22.35
CA MET A 630 -17.89 9.38 -22.57
C MET A 630 -17.55 10.45 -23.60
N SER A 631 -18.27 10.48 -24.72
CA SER A 631 -18.13 11.53 -25.73
C SER A 631 -18.38 12.91 -25.15
N TYR A 632 -19.36 13.05 -24.27
CA TYR A 632 -19.73 14.31 -23.63
C TYR A 632 -18.64 14.81 -22.66
N PHE A 633 -18.04 13.93 -21.85
CA PHE A 633 -16.91 14.27 -20.99
C PHE A 633 -15.71 14.80 -21.79
N LEU A 634 -15.35 14.12 -22.89
CA LEU A 634 -14.25 14.52 -23.76
C LEU A 634 -14.53 15.82 -24.51
N LYS A 635 -15.80 16.05 -24.88
CA LYS A 635 -16.25 17.28 -25.55
C LYS A 635 -16.38 18.47 -24.61
N TYR A 636 -16.41 18.27 -23.30
CA TYR A 636 -16.58 19.37 -22.35
C TYR A 636 -15.44 20.40 -22.44
N GLU A 637 -15.80 21.69 -22.47
CA GLU A 637 -14.84 22.78 -22.66
C GLU A 637 -13.83 22.84 -21.51
N LYS A 638 -14.29 22.64 -20.27
CA LYS A 638 -13.45 22.63 -19.06
C LYS A 638 -13.04 21.22 -18.66
N MET A 639 -12.74 20.36 -19.62
CA MET A 639 -12.34 18.97 -19.37
C MET A 639 -11.16 18.86 -18.39
N THR A 640 -10.27 19.85 -18.38
CA THR A 640 -9.15 19.92 -17.45
C THR A 640 -9.55 20.03 -15.97
N SER A 641 -10.84 20.28 -15.68
CA SER A 641 -11.38 20.25 -14.32
C SER A 641 -11.77 18.85 -13.82
N PHE A 642 -11.78 17.83 -14.68
CA PHE A 642 -11.98 16.45 -14.25
C PHE A 642 -10.68 15.85 -13.70
N HIS A 643 -10.83 14.93 -12.75
CA HIS A 643 -9.74 14.06 -12.36
C HIS A 643 -9.28 13.19 -13.54
N HIS A 644 -7.98 12.92 -13.63
CA HIS A 644 -7.38 12.19 -14.75
C HIS A 644 -8.01 10.81 -15.00
N GLU A 645 -8.36 10.09 -13.93
CA GLU A 645 -8.99 8.76 -13.99
C GLU A 645 -10.37 8.75 -14.69
N ILE A 646 -11.15 9.83 -14.57
CA ILE A 646 -12.43 9.96 -15.30
C ILE A 646 -12.16 10.06 -16.79
N ILE A 647 -11.14 10.84 -17.17
CA ILE A 647 -10.77 11.06 -18.56
C ILE A 647 -10.18 9.77 -19.14
N GLU A 648 -9.29 9.10 -18.42
CA GLU A 648 -8.75 7.79 -18.79
C GLU A 648 -9.86 6.77 -19.01
N THR A 649 -10.78 6.64 -18.05
CA THR A 649 -11.94 5.74 -18.17
C THR A 649 -12.77 6.11 -19.41
N SER A 650 -12.99 7.41 -19.65
CA SER A 650 -13.72 7.90 -20.82
C SER A 650 -13.03 7.54 -22.13
N ILE A 651 -11.72 7.74 -22.24
CA ILE A 651 -10.91 7.37 -23.42
C ILE A 651 -10.99 5.88 -23.70
N ASN A 652 -10.84 5.05 -22.66
CA ASN A 652 -10.76 3.61 -22.79
C ASN A 652 -12.12 2.98 -23.15
N MET A 653 -13.23 3.59 -22.73
CA MET A 653 -14.57 3.03 -22.97
C MET A 653 -15.29 3.62 -24.19
N THR A 654 -14.92 4.81 -24.66
CA THR A 654 -15.54 5.44 -25.83
C THR A 654 -15.06 4.81 -27.14
N LYS A 655 -15.99 4.57 -28.07
CA LYS A 655 -15.77 4.17 -29.47
C LYS A 655 -15.88 5.36 -30.43
N ASN A 656 -16.35 6.52 -29.98
CA ASN A 656 -16.52 7.73 -30.76
C ASN A 656 -15.16 8.34 -31.11
N ILE A 657 -14.76 8.11 -32.35
CA ILE A 657 -13.50 8.60 -32.92
C ILE A 657 -13.43 10.12 -32.80
N ASP A 658 -14.46 10.86 -33.21
CA ASP A 658 -14.45 12.33 -33.19
C ASP A 658 -14.29 12.91 -31.78
N ALA A 659 -14.88 12.26 -30.76
CA ALA A 659 -14.71 12.67 -29.37
C ALA A 659 -13.27 12.46 -28.89
N LYS A 660 -12.66 11.32 -29.27
CA LYS A 660 -11.23 11.07 -29.05
C LYS A 660 -10.41 12.14 -29.78
N GLN A 661 -10.65 12.39 -31.07
CA GLN A 661 -9.95 13.39 -31.88
C GLN A 661 -10.01 14.79 -31.25
N LEU A 662 -11.19 15.24 -30.82
CA LEU A 662 -11.35 16.55 -30.18
C LEU A 662 -10.59 16.65 -28.85
N LEU A 663 -10.57 15.58 -28.04
CA LEU A 663 -9.73 15.51 -26.86
C LEU A 663 -8.27 15.76 -27.23
N PHE A 664 -7.74 15.11 -28.27
CA PHE A 664 -6.36 15.34 -28.70
C PHE A 664 -6.10 16.78 -29.09
N THR A 665 -6.98 17.37 -29.90
CA THR A 665 -6.84 18.78 -30.28
C THR A 665 -6.75 19.67 -29.03
N LYS A 666 -7.55 19.40 -27.99
CA LYS A 666 -7.50 20.13 -26.71
C LYS A 666 -6.21 19.88 -25.92
N ILE A 667 -5.71 18.64 -25.90
CA ILE A 667 -4.42 18.30 -25.26
C ILE A 667 -3.28 19.06 -25.96
N LEU A 668 -3.21 19.00 -27.29
CA LEU A 668 -2.14 19.60 -28.10
C LEU A 668 -2.15 21.13 -28.07
N THR A 669 -3.33 21.73 -27.90
CA THR A 669 -3.50 23.18 -27.74
C THR A 669 -3.28 23.66 -26.30
N SER A 670 -3.08 22.75 -25.33
CA SER A 670 -2.85 23.08 -23.92
C SER A 670 -1.49 22.53 -23.39
N PRO A 671 -0.39 23.29 -23.57
CA PRO A 671 0.95 22.87 -23.13
C PRO A 671 1.04 22.52 -21.64
N LYS A 672 0.28 23.23 -20.78
CA LYS A 672 0.27 22.98 -19.33
C LYS A 672 -0.28 21.60 -18.98
N TRP A 673 -1.26 21.11 -19.74
CA TRP A 673 -1.94 19.85 -19.44
C TRP A 673 -1.10 18.63 -19.84
N MET A 674 -0.37 18.72 -20.95
CA MET A 674 0.62 17.71 -21.35
C MET A 674 1.72 17.54 -20.30
N GLN A 675 2.09 18.62 -19.59
CA GLN A 675 3.08 18.58 -18.52
C GLN A 675 2.54 17.98 -17.23
N THR A 676 1.26 18.23 -16.89
CA THR A 676 0.69 17.77 -15.61
C THR A 676 0.10 16.35 -15.68
N HIS A 677 -0.19 15.81 -16.87
CA HIS A 677 -0.82 14.48 -17.03
C HIS A 677 -0.22 13.63 -18.17
N PRO A 678 1.08 13.28 -18.09
CA PRO A 678 1.77 12.49 -19.12
C PRO A 678 1.08 11.15 -19.45
N ASN A 679 0.51 10.47 -18.46
CA ASN A 679 -0.17 9.18 -18.66
C ASN A 679 -1.41 9.28 -19.56
N ILE A 680 -2.15 10.40 -19.49
CA ILE A 680 -3.30 10.61 -20.37
C ILE A 680 -2.83 10.74 -21.81
N LEU A 681 -1.70 11.41 -22.06
CA LEU A 681 -1.13 11.53 -23.41
C LEU A 681 -0.75 10.15 -23.97
N CYS A 682 -0.13 9.27 -23.18
CA CYS A 682 0.16 7.88 -23.59
C CYS A 682 -1.11 7.12 -23.97
N LEU A 683 -2.09 7.09 -23.07
CA LEU A 683 -3.37 6.38 -23.27
C LEU A 683 -4.08 6.88 -24.51
N ALA A 684 -4.07 8.19 -24.70
CA ALA A 684 -4.69 8.83 -25.83
C ALA A 684 -3.92 8.42 -27.11
N LEU A 685 -2.60 8.59 -27.18
CA LEU A 685 -1.79 8.17 -28.33
C LEU A 685 -2.01 6.70 -28.69
N GLY A 686 -2.20 5.83 -27.69
CA GLY A 686 -2.42 4.40 -27.92
C GLY A 686 -3.77 4.07 -28.50
N ASN A 687 -4.79 4.76 -28.04
CA ASN A 687 -6.14 4.63 -28.58
C ASN A 687 -6.23 5.14 -30.03
N LEU A 688 -5.39 6.10 -30.44
CA LEU A 688 -5.35 6.59 -31.83
C LEU A 688 -4.77 5.60 -32.83
N ASN A 689 -3.84 4.73 -32.42
CA ASN A 689 -3.24 3.74 -33.33
C ASN A 689 -4.32 2.86 -33.99
N ASN A 690 -5.37 2.55 -33.22
CA ASN A 690 -6.48 1.71 -33.67
C ASN A 690 -7.52 2.46 -34.51
N VAL A 691 -7.42 3.79 -34.60
CA VAL A 691 -8.51 4.66 -35.05
C VAL A 691 -8.11 5.54 -36.22
N ASN A 692 -7.00 6.27 -36.13
CA ASN A 692 -6.54 7.21 -37.15
C ASN A 692 -5.02 7.41 -37.04
N THR A 693 -4.27 6.62 -37.80
CA THR A 693 -2.81 6.65 -37.82
C THR A 693 -2.26 7.98 -38.32
N THR A 694 -2.93 8.65 -39.25
CA THR A 694 -2.52 9.97 -39.77
C THR A 694 -2.60 11.03 -38.68
N LEU A 695 -3.69 11.06 -37.92
CA LEU A 695 -3.84 12.00 -36.80
C LEU A 695 -2.85 11.67 -35.68
N GLN A 696 -2.60 10.39 -35.40
CA GLN A 696 -1.58 9.96 -34.46
C GLN A 696 -0.19 10.51 -34.85
N GLN A 697 0.19 10.40 -36.12
CA GLN A 697 1.44 10.97 -36.63
C GLN A 697 1.45 12.50 -36.52
N GLN A 698 0.35 13.19 -36.89
CA GLN A 698 0.25 14.64 -36.74
C GLN A 698 0.43 15.08 -35.28
N CYS A 699 -0.19 14.37 -34.33
CA CYS A 699 -0.05 14.64 -32.91
C CYS A 699 1.41 14.49 -32.45
N ILE A 700 2.06 13.40 -32.86
CA ILE A 700 3.47 13.17 -32.55
C ILE A 700 4.30 14.31 -33.14
N THR A 701 4.18 14.58 -34.43
CA THR A 701 4.89 15.68 -35.12
C THR A 701 4.67 17.03 -34.45
N GLU A 702 3.46 17.35 -33.97
CA GLU A 702 3.18 18.62 -33.31
C GLU A 702 3.82 18.70 -31.92
N VAL A 703 3.83 17.60 -31.15
CA VAL A 703 4.59 17.50 -29.88
C VAL A 703 6.09 17.67 -30.14
N LEU A 704 6.61 17.11 -31.25
CA LEU A 704 8.00 17.25 -31.68
C LEU A 704 8.33 18.69 -32.09
N GLN A 705 7.53 19.31 -32.95
CA GLN A 705 7.73 20.66 -33.47
C GLN A 705 7.65 21.73 -32.38
N LYS A 706 6.79 21.53 -31.36
CA LYS A 706 6.65 22.46 -30.24
C LYS A 706 7.79 22.34 -29.20
N GLY A 707 8.76 21.45 -29.39
CA GLY A 707 9.94 21.33 -28.51
C GLY A 707 9.59 20.91 -27.07
N ILE A 708 8.43 20.24 -26.88
CA ILE A 708 7.88 19.91 -25.55
C ILE A 708 8.65 18.75 -24.89
N TYR A 709 9.53 18.08 -25.63
CA TYR A 709 10.47 17.06 -25.10
C TYR A 709 11.57 17.63 -24.18
N ASN A 710 11.67 18.96 -24.03
CA ASN A 710 12.61 19.60 -23.11
C ASN A 710 12.35 19.19 -21.64
N SER A 711 13.17 18.29 -21.10
CA SER A 711 13.36 17.90 -19.68
C SER A 711 12.16 17.47 -18.82
N LYS A 712 10.90 17.58 -19.28
CA LYS A 712 9.69 17.42 -18.44
C LYS A 712 8.74 16.27 -18.83
N LEU A 713 8.97 15.57 -19.95
CA LEU A 713 8.17 14.40 -20.31
C LEU A 713 8.70 13.15 -19.61
N ASP A 714 7.79 12.38 -19.02
CA ASP A 714 8.09 11.08 -18.42
C ASP A 714 8.66 10.10 -19.47
N SER A 715 9.65 9.28 -19.10
CA SER A 715 10.29 8.32 -20.01
C SER A 715 9.31 7.37 -20.67
N ASN A 716 8.23 6.99 -19.99
CA ASN A 716 7.23 6.09 -20.54
C ASN A 716 6.45 6.75 -21.69
N VAL A 717 6.27 8.07 -21.65
CA VAL A 717 5.64 8.84 -22.75
C VAL A 717 6.52 8.84 -23.97
N LEU A 718 7.81 9.13 -23.81
CA LEU A 718 8.77 9.14 -24.91
C LEU A 718 8.87 7.74 -25.55
N ASN A 719 8.94 6.71 -24.72
CA ASN A 719 8.98 5.32 -25.19
C ASN A 719 7.72 4.96 -25.99
N TYR A 720 6.55 5.36 -25.49
CA TYR A 720 5.29 5.13 -26.18
C TYR A 720 5.18 5.90 -27.51
N MET A 721 5.68 7.14 -27.54
CA MET A 721 5.73 7.93 -28.77
C MET A 721 6.62 7.27 -29.82
N LEU A 722 7.81 6.80 -29.45
CA LEU A 722 8.71 6.07 -30.35
C LEU A 722 8.03 4.84 -30.96
N TYR A 723 7.31 4.07 -30.14
CA TYR A 723 6.52 2.92 -30.61
C TYR A 723 5.43 3.32 -31.61
N CYS A 724 4.85 4.51 -31.47
CA CYS A 724 3.74 4.97 -32.31
C CYS A 724 4.17 5.59 -33.65
N ILE A 725 5.44 6.01 -33.81
CA ILE A 725 5.91 6.58 -35.08
C ILE A 725 6.10 5.44 -36.08
N LYS A 726 5.24 5.32 -37.11
CA LYS A 726 5.33 4.25 -38.11
C LYS A 726 6.35 4.53 -39.21
N ASP A 727 6.51 5.81 -39.57
CA ASP A 727 7.48 6.22 -40.57
C ASP A 727 8.90 6.13 -39.99
N GLU A 728 9.71 5.29 -40.62
CA GLU A 728 11.06 5.01 -40.15
C GLU A 728 11.93 6.27 -40.16
N ASN A 729 11.82 7.12 -41.19
CA ASN A 729 12.62 8.34 -41.30
C ASN A 729 12.28 9.33 -40.18
N THR A 730 11.00 9.58 -39.93
CA THR A 730 10.51 10.42 -38.82
C THR A 730 10.96 9.88 -37.47
N ARG A 731 10.94 8.54 -37.31
CA ARG A 731 11.41 7.90 -36.07
C ARG A 731 12.91 8.11 -35.89
N GLN A 732 13.70 7.93 -36.96
CA GLN A 732 15.15 8.15 -36.92
C GLN A 732 15.50 9.63 -36.69
N GLU A 733 14.80 10.57 -37.31
CA GLU A 733 14.96 12.01 -37.07
C GLU A 733 14.64 12.37 -35.61
N PHE A 734 13.59 11.78 -35.03
CA PHE A 734 13.25 12.00 -33.63
C PHE A 734 14.31 11.44 -32.68
N ILE A 735 14.79 10.21 -32.92
CA ILE A 735 15.87 9.60 -32.15
C ILE A 735 17.15 10.45 -32.26
N ALA A 736 17.50 10.91 -33.46
CA ALA A 736 18.63 11.81 -33.69
C ALA A 736 18.47 13.15 -32.93
N GLY A 737 17.25 13.70 -32.92
CA GLY A 737 16.89 14.89 -32.15
C GLY A 737 17.12 14.71 -30.65
N ILE A 738 16.63 13.60 -30.06
CA ILE A 738 16.86 13.24 -28.65
C ILE A 738 18.36 13.21 -28.35
N PHE A 739 19.17 12.57 -29.20
CA PHE A 739 20.62 12.45 -28.98
C PHE A 739 21.39 13.76 -29.19
N SER A 740 20.87 14.68 -30.02
CA SER A 740 21.51 15.97 -30.32
C SER A 740 21.42 17.02 -29.20
N ASP A 741 20.39 16.96 -28.33
CA ASP A 741 20.15 17.96 -27.27
C ASP A 741 21.13 17.81 -26.06
N ASN A 742 21.95 16.75 -26.01
CA ASN A 742 22.84 16.43 -24.87
C ASN A 742 22.15 16.35 -23.48
N GLN A 743 20.86 16.63 -23.34
CA GLN A 743 20.12 16.59 -22.07
C GLN A 743 19.92 15.16 -21.55
N TRP A 744 19.84 14.18 -22.44
CA TRP A 744 19.83 12.76 -22.06
C TRP A 744 21.07 12.38 -21.24
N LYS A 745 22.21 13.08 -21.45
CA LYS A 745 23.44 12.90 -20.66
C LYS A 745 23.29 13.38 -19.21
N LYS A 746 22.43 14.38 -18.94
CA LYS A 746 22.22 14.93 -17.59
C LYS A 746 21.22 14.13 -16.75
N GLN A 747 20.33 13.37 -17.40
CA GLN A 747 19.22 12.69 -16.71
C GLN A 747 19.48 11.20 -16.43
N GLU A 748 20.60 10.63 -16.90
CA GLU A 748 20.91 9.18 -16.78
C GLU A 748 19.71 8.28 -17.14
N ASN A 749 18.90 8.69 -18.13
CA ASN A 749 17.60 8.06 -18.39
C ASN A 749 17.76 6.80 -19.25
N ILE A 750 18.18 5.71 -18.61
CA ILE A 750 18.57 4.48 -19.29
C ILE A 750 17.41 3.82 -20.04
N HIS A 751 16.17 3.94 -19.55
CA HIS A 751 14.98 3.43 -20.25
C HIS A 751 14.71 4.11 -21.59
N LEU A 752 15.00 5.41 -21.69
CA LEU A 752 14.88 6.15 -22.94
C LEU A 752 15.95 5.70 -23.94
N ILE A 753 17.20 5.55 -23.48
CA ILE A 753 18.31 5.06 -24.32
C ILE A 753 17.98 3.66 -24.84
N ASP A 754 17.52 2.78 -23.94
CA ASP A 754 17.14 1.41 -24.27
C ASP A 754 16.05 1.35 -25.35
N THR A 755 15.02 2.19 -25.23
CA THR A 755 13.94 2.26 -26.22
C THR A 755 14.42 2.86 -27.54
N CYS A 756 15.25 3.91 -27.50
CA CYS A 756 15.89 4.43 -28.70
C CYS A 756 16.73 3.37 -29.41
N MET A 757 17.43 2.49 -28.67
CA MET A 757 18.22 1.40 -29.23
C MET A 757 17.35 0.31 -29.88
N GLN A 758 16.15 0.02 -29.35
CA GLN A 758 15.22 -0.92 -29.97
C GLN A 758 14.75 -0.46 -31.35
N PHE A 759 14.61 0.84 -31.54
CA PHE A 759 14.00 1.44 -32.74
C PHE A 759 14.99 2.07 -33.71
N ASN A 760 16.29 2.01 -33.43
CA ASN A 760 17.32 2.60 -34.26
C ASN A 760 18.11 1.53 -35.00
N ASN A 761 18.35 1.74 -36.30
CA ASN A 761 19.23 0.90 -37.12
C ASN A 761 20.48 1.64 -37.61
N ASP A 762 20.61 2.92 -37.29
CA ASP A 762 21.74 3.75 -37.73
C ASP A 762 23.00 3.43 -36.93
N ALA A 763 23.93 2.77 -37.63
CA ALA A 763 25.26 2.44 -37.13
C ALA A 763 26.05 3.67 -36.64
N LYS A 764 25.75 4.90 -37.12
CA LYS A 764 26.40 6.13 -36.64
C LYS A 764 25.95 6.49 -35.23
N ILE A 765 24.66 6.40 -34.94
CA ILE A 765 24.13 6.67 -33.59
C ILE A 765 24.63 5.59 -32.64
N PHE A 766 24.63 4.32 -33.05
CA PHE A 766 25.22 3.24 -32.26
C PHE A 766 26.72 3.43 -32.00
N LYS A 767 27.49 3.91 -32.97
CA LYS A 767 28.92 4.25 -32.75
C LYS A 767 29.09 5.44 -31.80
N CYS A 768 28.24 6.47 -31.91
CA CYS A 768 28.22 7.60 -30.98
C CYS A 768 27.89 7.12 -29.56
N LEU A 769 26.89 6.25 -29.41
CA LEU A 769 26.57 5.60 -28.16
C LEU A 769 27.77 4.80 -27.63
N ILE A 770 28.45 3.95 -28.42
CA ILE A 770 29.64 3.20 -27.97
C ILE A 770 30.76 4.14 -27.48
N GLN A 771 31.02 5.24 -28.20
CA GLN A 771 32.05 6.21 -27.84
C GLN A 771 31.74 6.90 -26.51
N GLU A 772 30.49 7.31 -26.29
CA GLU A 772 30.05 8.00 -25.07
C GLU A 772 29.79 7.03 -23.90
N PHE A 773 29.30 5.81 -24.17
CA PHE A 773 29.08 4.74 -23.19
C PHE A 773 30.36 4.13 -22.65
N SER A 774 31.50 4.37 -23.31
CA SER A 774 32.82 3.99 -22.79
C SER A 774 33.16 4.64 -21.44
N ILE A 775 32.37 5.65 -21.03
CA ILE A 775 32.46 6.41 -19.77
C ILE A 775 31.56 5.82 -18.66
N PHE A 776 30.49 5.08 -18.99
CA PHE A 776 29.55 4.55 -18.00
C PHE A 776 30.05 3.24 -17.36
N THR A 777 30.00 3.17 -16.03
CA THR A 777 30.44 2.01 -15.23
C THR A 777 29.33 1.01 -14.92
N ARG A 778 28.08 1.24 -15.35
CA ARG A 778 26.89 0.45 -14.96
C ARG A 778 26.08 -0.05 -16.16
N TRP A 779 26.49 -1.19 -16.72
CA TRP A 779 25.81 -1.86 -17.85
C TRP A 779 24.50 -2.56 -17.46
N GLU A 780 24.36 -2.84 -16.16
CA GLU A 780 23.27 -3.60 -15.52
C GLU A 780 21.85 -3.07 -15.73
N ARG A 781 21.68 -1.86 -16.28
CA ARG A 781 20.37 -1.20 -16.42
C ARG A 781 19.85 -1.19 -17.88
N ILE A 782 20.64 -1.63 -18.85
CA ILE A 782 20.23 -1.74 -20.26
C ILE A 782 19.74 -3.17 -20.51
N TYR A 783 18.66 -3.34 -21.28
CA TYR A 783 18.16 -4.67 -21.60
C TYR A 783 19.12 -5.43 -22.53
N ASP A 784 19.32 -6.70 -22.24
CA ASP A 784 20.23 -7.61 -22.97
C ASP A 784 20.04 -7.59 -24.48
N SER A 785 18.78 -7.57 -24.93
CA SER A 785 18.41 -7.52 -26.35
C SER A 785 18.99 -6.30 -27.06
N ASN A 786 19.09 -5.17 -26.38
CA ASN A 786 19.61 -3.93 -26.96
C ASN A 786 21.12 -3.91 -27.01
N ILE A 787 21.80 -4.47 -26.01
CA ILE A 787 23.25 -4.68 -26.07
C ILE A 787 23.58 -5.66 -27.20
N ILE A 788 22.80 -6.73 -27.36
CA ILE A 788 22.93 -7.70 -28.45
C ILE A 788 22.71 -7.02 -29.81
N ASN A 789 21.65 -6.22 -29.98
CA ASN A 789 21.40 -5.47 -31.21
C ASN A 789 22.52 -4.49 -31.52
N LEU A 790 23.02 -3.76 -30.51
CA LEU A 790 24.17 -2.86 -30.66
C LEU A 790 25.39 -3.62 -31.19
N LEU A 791 25.70 -4.77 -30.63
CA LEU A 791 26.79 -5.63 -31.05
C LEU A 791 26.59 -6.19 -32.47
N TYR A 792 25.37 -6.60 -32.81
CA TYR A 792 25.00 -7.10 -34.14
C TYR A 792 25.23 -6.05 -35.24
N HIS A 793 24.73 -4.83 -35.01
CA HIS A 793 24.78 -3.75 -36.00
C HIS A 793 26.16 -3.10 -36.11
N THR A 794 26.89 -2.96 -35.01
CA THR A 794 28.22 -2.32 -35.03
C THR A 794 29.32 -3.28 -35.47
N LYS A 795 29.17 -4.58 -35.18
CA LYS A 795 30.20 -5.61 -35.37
C LYS A 795 31.55 -5.23 -34.74
N ASP A 796 31.53 -4.39 -33.71
CA ASP A 796 32.74 -3.90 -33.06
C ASP A 796 33.33 -4.98 -32.15
N LYS A 797 34.32 -5.70 -32.67
CA LYS A 797 35.04 -6.76 -31.94
C LYS A 797 35.76 -6.23 -30.70
N ALA A 798 36.25 -4.98 -30.71
CA ALA A 798 36.97 -4.41 -29.58
C ALA A 798 36.01 -4.09 -28.45
N PHE A 799 34.84 -3.53 -28.77
CA PHE A 799 33.76 -3.30 -27.80
C PHE A 799 33.20 -4.63 -27.24
N ALA A 800 32.95 -5.62 -28.10
CA ALA A 800 32.51 -6.95 -27.67
C ALA A 800 33.51 -7.62 -26.72
N LEU A 801 34.82 -7.51 -27.03
CA LEU A 801 35.88 -8.01 -26.16
C LEU A 801 35.95 -7.23 -24.84
N LYS A 802 35.77 -5.90 -24.87
CA LYS A 802 35.75 -5.07 -23.66
C LYS A 802 34.57 -5.43 -22.75
N LEU A 803 33.39 -5.72 -23.30
CA LEU A 803 32.24 -6.24 -22.54
C LEU A 803 32.53 -7.62 -21.95
N LEU A 804 33.13 -8.52 -22.74
CA LEU A 804 33.49 -9.87 -22.29
C LEU A 804 34.55 -9.86 -21.19
N LEU A 805 35.51 -8.93 -21.25
CA LEU A 805 36.56 -8.78 -20.23
C LEU A 805 36.07 -8.05 -18.97
N ASN A 806 35.03 -7.23 -19.08
CA ASN A 806 34.40 -6.52 -17.96
C ASN A 806 33.08 -7.18 -17.54
N TRP A 807 32.91 -8.48 -17.81
CA TRP A 807 31.65 -9.19 -17.59
C TRP A 807 31.19 -9.12 -16.12
N SER A 808 32.13 -9.06 -15.19
CA SER A 808 31.89 -8.91 -13.75
C SER A 808 31.24 -7.57 -13.36
N ASN A 809 31.21 -6.57 -14.26
CA ASN A 809 30.60 -5.24 -14.04
C ASN A 809 29.16 -5.15 -14.57
N GLY A 810 28.36 -6.22 -14.48
CA GLY A 810 26.93 -6.13 -14.82
C GLY A 810 26.50 -6.66 -16.18
N VAL A 811 27.33 -7.42 -16.89
CA VAL A 811 26.94 -8.00 -18.19
C VAL A 811 26.24 -9.33 -17.98
N SER A 812 25.04 -9.47 -18.52
CA SER A 812 24.20 -10.66 -18.38
C SER A 812 24.67 -11.84 -19.26
N TYR A 813 24.18 -13.03 -18.93
CA TYR A 813 24.46 -14.26 -19.69
C TYR A 813 24.02 -14.21 -21.15
N PRO A 814 22.80 -13.75 -21.52
CA PRO A 814 22.39 -13.71 -22.92
C PRO A 814 23.35 -12.90 -23.79
N VAL A 815 23.82 -11.76 -23.29
CA VAL A 815 24.81 -10.92 -23.97
C VAL A 815 26.14 -11.65 -24.13
N ILE A 816 26.64 -12.29 -23.07
CA ILE A 816 27.88 -13.07 -23.10
C ILE A 816 27.78 -14.25 -24.08
N SER A 817 26.68 -15.01 -24.03
CA SER A 817 26.43 -16.15 -24.92
C SER A 817 26.40 -15.70 -26.38
N TYR A 818 25.75 -14.56 -26.65
CA TYR A 818 25.74 -13.94 -27.97
C TYR A 818 27.16 -13.54 -28.41
N ILE A 819 27.92 -12.84 -27.57
CA ILE A 819 29.30 -12.43 -27.86
C ILE A 819 30.17 -13.64 -28.24
N LEU A 820 30.10 -14.71 -27.45
CA LEU A 820 30.92 -15.92 -27.63
C LEU A 820 30.54 -16.73 -28.89
N LYS A 821 29.26 -16.74 -29.26
CA LYS A 821 28.74 -17.41 -30.46
C LYS A 821 28.96 -16.57 -31.73
N PHE A 822 28.64 -15.29 -31.69
CA PHE A 822 28.58 -14.42 -32.87
C PHE A 822 29.95 -13.94 -33.35
N PHE A 823 30.85 -13.53 -32.44
CA PHE A 823 32.14 -12.96 -32.84
C PHE A 823 33.24 -13.99 -33.10
N ASN A 824 32.93 -15.28 -32.92
CA ASN A 824 33.80 -16.42 -33.12
C ASN A 824 35.22 -16.22 -32.55
N PHE A 825 35.29 -15.80 -31.28
CA PHE A 825 36.56 -15.71 -30.56
C PHE A 825 37.27 -17.07 -30.55
N ASN A 826 38.59 -17.05 -30.68
CA ASN A 826 39.40 -18.28 -30.68
C ASN A 826 39.29 -19.02 -29.33
N THR A 827 39.67 -20.31 -29.34
CA THR A 827 39.61 -21.18 -28.17
C THR A 827 40.34 -20.61 -26.96
N THR A 828 41.44 -19.88 -27.17
CA THR A 828 42.24 -19.26 -26.11
C THR A 828 41.47 -18.17 -25.36
N VAL A 829 40.75 -17.29 -26.07
CA VAL A 829 39.92 -16.24 -25.46
C VAL A 829 38.76 -16.85 -24.69
N LYS A 830 38.08 -17.85 -25.28
CA LYS A 830 36.98 -18.58 -24.62
C LYS A 830 37.47 -19.32 -23.37
N GLU A 831 38.62 -19.98 -23.45
CA GLU A 831 39.23 -20.68 -22.32
C GLU A 831 39.62 -19.71 -21.20
N ARG A 832 40.23 -18.56 -21.53
CA ARG A 832 40.56 -17.54 -20.54
C ARG A 832 39.32 -16.98 -19.85
N PHE A 833 38.27 -16.66 -20.62
CA PHE A 833 36.99 -16.19 -20.08
C PHE A 833 36.34 -17.23 -19.16
N TYR A 834 36.20 -18.48 -19.60
CA TYR A 834 35.56 -19.50 -18.77
C TYR A 834 36.38 -19.90 -17.55
N LYS A 835 37.72 -19.82 -17.61
CA LYS A 835 38.57 -19.93 -16.41
C LYS A 835 38.31 -18.78 -15.45
N ASP A 836 38.30 -17.55 -15.94
CA ASP A 836 38.02 -16.35 -15.13
C ASP A 836 36.62 -16.41 -14.48
N VAL A 837 35.61 -16.91 -15.20
CA VAL A 837 34.26 -17.19 -14.66
C VAL A 837 34.32 -18.20 -13.52
N LEU A 838 35.02 -19.32 -13.70
CA LEU A 838 35.13 -20.36 -12.69
C LEU A 838 36.00 -19.92 -11.50
N GLU A 839 37.02 -19.09 -11.72
CA GLU A 839 37.95 -18.59 -10.71
C GLU A 839 37.36 -17.45 -9.87
N ASN A 840 36.61 -16.50 -10.47
CA ASN A 840 36.01 -15.37 -9.75
C ASN A 840 34.91 -15.78 -8.75
N ILE A 841 34.29 -16.96 -8.90
CA ILE A 841 33.39 -17.53 -7.87
C ILE A 841 34.08 -17.62 -6.50
N TYR A 842 35.37 -17.96 -6.51
CA TYR A 842 36.14 -18.21 -5.29
C TYR A 842 36.65 -16.93 -4.63
N ALA A 843 36.64 -15.80 -5.34
CA ALA A 843 37.26 -14.57 -4.87
C ALA A 843 36.40 -13.75 -3.87
N ASP A 844 35.21 -14.24 -3.49
CA ASP A 844 34.25 -13.55 -2.60
C ASP A 844 33.99 -12.09 -3.00
N ASN A 845 34.06 -11.83 -4.32
CA ASN A 845 33.96 -10.49 -4.87
C ASN A 845 32.48 -10.06 -4.93
N LYS A 846 32.08 -9.23 -3.96
CA LYS A 846 30.68 -8.80 -3.73
C LYS A 846 30.00 -8.18 -4.96
N ASP A 847 30.76 -7.68 -5.93
CA ASP A 847 30.23 -7.06 -7.15
C ASP A 847 29.99 -8.08 -8.28
N ALA A 848 30.82 -9.12 -8.38
CA ALA A 848 30.62 -10.24 -9.33
C ALA A 848 29.40 -11.10 -8.93
N ASP A 849 29.08 -11.13 -7.62
CA ASP A 849 27.91 -11.80 -7.09
C ASP A 849 26.64 -11.37 -7.84
N MET A 850 26.50 -10.08 -8.20
CA MET A 850 25.55 -9.45 -9.14
C MET A 850 24.87 -10.30 -10.23
N TYR A 851 25.67 -10.98 -11.05
CA TYR A 851 25.35 -11.10 -12.48
C TYR A 851 25.60 -12.47 -13.11
N CYS A 852 26.11 -13.44 -12.35
CA CYS A 852 26.27 -14.79 -12.86
C CYS A 852 24.95 -15.58 -12.85
N ASP A 853 24.41 -15.86 -14.03
CA ASP A 853 23.32 -16.82 -14.21
C ASP A 853 23.85 -18.27 -14.24
N ASP A 854 22.98 -19.25 -13.93
CA ASP A 854 23.31 -20.68 -13.99
C ASP A 854 23.71 -21.12 -15.42
N GLY A 855 23.19 -20.44 -16.44
CA GLY A 855 23.56 -20.62 -17.84
C GLY A 855 25.05 -20.41 -18.13
N ILE A 856 25.68 -19.33 -17.62
CA ILE A 856 27.13 -19.08 -17.80
C ILE A 856 27.95 -20.23 -17.24
N TYR A 857 27.57 -20.73 -16.06
CA TYR A 857 28.29 -21.81 -15.40
C TYR A 857 28.10 -23.14 -16.09
N ASN A 858 26.87 -23.46 -16.52
CA ASN A 858 26.63 -24.65 -17.32
C ASN A 858 27.43 -24.60 -18.63
N ASP A 859 27.50 -23.45 -19.30
CA ASP A 859 28.31 -23.26 -20.51
C ASP A 859 29.81 -23.42 -20.23
N ALA A 860 30.32 -22.84 -19.14
CA ALA A 860 31.70 -23.00 -18.71
C ALA A 860 32.04 -24.47 -18.43
N LEU A 861 31.21 -25.16 -17.65
CA LEU A 861 31.38 -26.58 -17.33
C LEU A 861 31.22 -27.48 -18.56
N ASN A 862 30.34 -27.12 -19.50
CA ASN A 862 30.17 -27.83 -20.77
C ASN A 862 31.34 -27.61 -21.72
N PHE A 863 31.90 -26.41 -21.78
CA PHE A 863 33.10 -26.11 -22.57
C PHE A 863 34.28 -27.00 -22.17
N PHE A 864 34.37 -27.35 -20.88
CA PHE A 864 35.37 -28.27 -20.35
C PHE A 864 34.96 -29.76 -20.38
N ASN A 865 33.87 -30.16 -21.06
CA ASN A 865 33.47 -31.58 -21.17
C ASN A 865 34.57 -32.46 -21.77
N ASN A 866 35.33 -31.95 -22.74
CA ASN A 866 36.47 -32.65 -23.36
C ASN A 866 37.73 -32.65 -22.48
N ARG A 867 37.70 -31.95 -21.34
CA ARG A 867 38.77 -31.90 -20.33
C ARG A 867 38.20 -32.34 -18.98
N VAL A 868 37.75 -33.59 -18.93
CA VAL A 868 37.08 -34.20 -17.76
C VAL A 868 37.83 -33.94 -16.45
N THR A 869 39.16 -34.07 -16.44
CA THR A 869 39.99 -33.84 -15.26
C THR A 869 39.87 -32.42 -14.71
N LEU A 870 39.96 -31.41 -15.59
CA LEU A 870 39.87 -29.99 -15.21
C LEU A 870 38.46 -29.65 -14.72
N LYS A 871 37.43 -30.16 -15.40
CA LYS A 871 36.02 -30.01 -14.98
C LYS A 871 35.79 -30.58 -13.58
N GLN A 872 36.30 -31.79 -13.31
CA GLN A 872 36.18 -32.43 -12.01
C GLN A 872 37.00 -31.71 -10.93
N GLU A 873 38.15 -31.13 -11.27
CA GLU A 873 38.95 -30.31 -10.35
C GLU A 873 38.17 -29.09 -9.86
N TYR A 874 37.50 -28.35 -10.74
CA TYR A 874 36.66 -27.22 -10.34
C TYR A 874 35.44 -27.64 -9.50
N ILE A 875 34.77 -28.74 -9.85
CA ILE A 875 33.66 -29.27 -9.05
C ILE A 875 34.15 -29.66 -7.65
N ARG A 876 35.30 -30.35 -7.55
CA ARG A 876 35.90 -30.71 -6.26
C ARG A 876 36.32 -29.48 -5.47
N LYS A 877 36.95 -28.49 -6.10
CA LYS A 877 37.37 -27.25 -5.45
C LYS A 877 36.19 -26.49 -4.85
N PHE A 878 35.06 -26.44 -5.56
CA PHE A 878 33.82 -25.81 -5.06
C PHE A 878 33.26 -26.52 -3.81
N PHE A 879 33.18 -27.85 -3.83
CA PHE A 879 32.63 -28.58 -2.68
C PHE A 879 33.60 -28.73 -1.51
N THR A 880 34.91 -28.55 -1.73
CA THR A 880 35.93 -28.57 -0.67
C THR A 880 36.12 -27.22 0.04
N SER A 881 35.69 -26.10 -0.55
CA SER A 881 35.84 -24.77 0.08
C SER A 881 34.96 -24.56 1.32
N ASN A 882 34.07 -25.49 1.66
CA ASN A 882 33.04 -25.38 2.72
C ASN A 882 32.09 -24.18 2.58
N ASP A 883 32.21 -23.33 1.55
CA ASP A 883 31.35 -22.17 1.33
C ASP A 883 29.87 -22.54 1.15
N TRP A 884 29.64 -23.77 0.68
CA TRP A 884 28.31 -24.36 0.55
C TRP A 884 27.59 -24.62 1.88
N LYS A 885 28.31 -24.57 3.00
CA LYS A 885 27.77 -24.76 4.36
C LYS A 885 27.29 -23.46 5.01
N SER A 886 27.61 -22.28 4.45
CA SER A 886 27.28 -21.01 5.11
C SER A 886 25.77 -20.71 5.08
N TYR A 887 25.22 -20.29 6.23
CA TYR A 887 23.79 -19.97 6.43
C TYR A 887 23.27 -18.87 5.49
N ASN A 888 24.17 -17.99 5.02
CA ASN A 888 23.90 -17.00 3.98
C ASN A 888 24.15 -17.57 2.58
N PHE A 889 23.61 -18.74 2.29
CA PHE A 889 23.66 -19.33 0.95
C PHE A 889 22.77 -18.51 0.00
N ARG A 890 23.29 -17.35 -0.44
CA ARG A 890 22.65 -16.47 -1.43
C ARG A 890 22.20 -17.34 -2.61
N SER A 891 21.05 -17.01 -3.21
CA SER A 891 20.41 -17.78 -4.30
C SER A 891 21.36 -18.21 -5.45
N ARG A 892 22.49 -17.53 -5.61
CA ARG A 892 23.50 -17.75 -6.66
C ARG A 892 24.56 -18.81 -6.33
N LYS A 893 25.20 -18.81 -5.15
CA LYS A 893 26.09 -19.94 -4.74
C LYS A 893 25.30 -21.26 -4.76
N ARG A 894 23.99 -21.18 -4.49
CA ARG A 894 23.02 -22.26 -4.70
C ARG A 894 22.88 -22.68 -6.16
N LYS A 895 22.66 -21.75 -7.10
CA LYS A 895 22.64 -22.07 -8.55
C LYS A 895 23.94 -22.70 -9.04
N VAL A 896 25.09 -22.20 -8.59
CA VAL A 896 26.42 -22.78 -8.90
C VAL A 896 26.51 -24.21 -8.38
N ALA A 897 26.16 -24.43 -7.11
CA ALA A 897 26.14 -25.76 -6.52
C ALA A 897 25.21 -26.71 -7.30
N LEU A 898 24.03 -26.26 -7.74
CA LEU A 898 23.13 -27.04 -8.59
C LEU A 898 23.75 -27.39 -9.95
N ALA A 899 24.42 -26.44 -10.61
CA ALA A 899 25.12 -26.68 -11.87
C ALA A 899 26.28 -27.68 -11.68
N CYS A 900 27.07 -27.52 -10.61
CA CYS A 900 28.12 -28.46 -10.25
C CYS A 900 27.55 -29.85 -9.98
N LEU A 901 26.46 -29.98 -9.23
CA LEU A 901 25.80 -31.27 -8.97
C LEU A 901 25.24 -31.92 -10.24
N LYS A 902 24.60 -31.13 -11.12
CA LYS A 902 24.08 -31.61 -12.41
C LYS A 902 25.18 -32.20 -13.30
N HIS A 903 26.38 -31.60 -13.23
CA HIS A 903 27.54 -32.03 -14.00
C HIS A 903 28.47 -32.98 -13.25
N ASN A 904 28.19 -33.27 -11.99
CA ASN A 904 28.98 -34.16 -11.17
C ASN A 904 28.63 -35.62 -11.48
N LYS A 905 29.64 -36.40 -11.88
CA LYS A 905 29.53 -37.87 -12.01
C LYS A 905 30.20 -38.60 -10.84
N ASP A 906 30.85 -37.87 -9.95
CA ASP A 906 31.56 -38.43 -8.80
C ASP A 906 30.59 -38.60 -7.63
N ILE A 907 30.08 -39.83 -7.48
CA ILE A 907 29.16 -40.22 -6.40
C ILE A 907 29.79 -39.96 -5.02
N SER A 908 31.12 -40.04 -4.90
CA SER A 908 31.81 -39.85 -3.61
C SER A 908 31.62 -38.43 -3.05
N ILE A 909 31.54 -37.42 -3.92
CA ILE A 909 31.27 -36.03 -3.50
C ILE A 909 29.87 -35.92 -2.91
N ALA A 910 28.87 -36.51 -3.58
CA ALA A 910 27.49 -36.47 -3.11
C ALA A 910 27.32 -37.21 -1.77
N VAL A 911 27.95 -38.38 -1.63
CA VAL A 911 27.96 -39.16 -0.39
C VAL A 911 28.64 -38.41 0.75
N ASN A 912 29.80 -37.80 0.49
CA ASN A 912 30.51 -37.01 1.50
C ASN A 912 29.68 -35.79 1.95
N MET A 913 29.04 -35.08 1.02
CA MET A 913 28.17 -33.95 1.36
C MET A 913 26.94 -34.38 2.16
N ILE A 914 26.31 -35.51 1.82
CA ILE A 914 25.20 -36.05 2.61
C ILE A 914 25.66 -36.42 4.02
N ASN A 915 26.82 -37.06 4.17
CA ASN A 915 27.37 -37.39 5.48
C ASN A 915 27.65 -36.12 6.30
N GLU A 916 28.14 -35.06 5.67
CA GLU A 916 28.30 -33.75 6.32
C GLU A 916 26.97 -33.07 6.67
N LEU A 917 25.95 -33.19 5.81
CA LEU A 917 24.61 -32.67 6.06
C LEU A 917 23.89 -33.39 7.21
N LYS A 918 24.16 -34.68 7.38
CA LYS A 918 23.68 -35.50 8.50
C LYS A 918 24.32 -35.07 9.82
N LYS A 919 25.56 -34.58 9.80
CA LYS A 919 26.22 -34.04 11.01
C LYS A 919 25.47 -32.78 11.47
N ASP A 920 25.17 -32.73 12.76
CA ASP A 920 24.55 -31.60 13.47
C ASP A 920 23.18 -31.13 12.94
N ASN A 921 22.46 -31.98 12.18
CA ASN A 921 21.19 -31.62 11.53
C ASN A 921 21.30 -30.37 10.62
N ASN A 922 22.48 -30.11 10.05
CA ASN A 922 22.74 -28.92 9.22
C ASN A 922 21.82 -28.81 8.00
N TYR A 923 21.29 -29.94 7.51
CA TYR A 923 20.34 -29.98 6.40
C TYR A 923 19.07 -29.14 6.64
N LYS A 924 18.68 -28.89 7.90
CA LYS A 924 17.55 -28.01 8.25
C LYS A 924 17.76 -26.56 7.81
N ASN A 925 19.03 -26.16 7.65
CA ASN A 925 19.44 -24.82 7.26
C ASN A 925 19.82 -24.71 5.78
N ILE A 926 19.80 -25.83 5.04
CA ILE A 926 20.16 -25.86 3.61
C ILE A 926 18.88 -25.88 2.78
N ALA A 927 18.88 -25.09 1.70
CA ALA A 927 17.86 -25.12 0.68
C ALA A 927 17.68 -26.56 0.14
N ILE A 928 16.48 -27.13 0.33
CA ILE A 928 16.14 -28.51 -0.02
C ILE A 928 16.34 -28.85 -1.50
N GLU A 929 16.33 -27.83 -2.36
CA GLU A 929 16.62 -27.94 -3.79
C GLU A 929 18.06 -28.40 -4.08
N LEU A 930 19.00 -28.19 -3.15
CA LEU A 930 20.35 -28.74 -3.22
C LEU A 930 20.42 -30.17 -2.70
N ILE A 931 19.58 -30.48 -1.72
CA ILE A 931 19.54 -31.79 -1.09
C ILE A 931 18.97 -32.84 -2.06
N ILE A 932 17.98 -32.46 -2.87
CA ILE A 932 17.36 -33.38 -3.84
C ILE A 932 18.37 -33.93 -4.87
N PRO A 933 19.16 -33.13 -5.62
CA PRO A 933 20.16 -33.66 -6.54
C PRO A 933 21.21 -34.52 -5.84
N LEU A 934 21.60 -34.16 -4.62
CA LEU A 934 22.50 -34.97 -3.79
C LEU A 934 21.90 -36.34 -3.48
N LEU A 935 20.65 -36.37 -3.03
CA LEU A 935 19.91 -37.60 -2.74
C LEU A 935 19.72 -38.46 -3.99
N ARG A 936 19.42 -37.86 -5.14
CA ARG A 936 19.32 -38.58 -6.42
C ARG A 936 20.64 -39.22 -6.83
N LEU A 937 21.75 -38.49 -6.70
CA LEU A 937 23.10 -38.98 -7.03
C LEU A 937 23.58 -40.08 -6.07
N ALA A 938 23.37 -39.90 -4.77
CA ALA A 938 23.84 -40.84 -3.75
C ALA A 938 22.87 -42.00 -3.50
N LYS A 939 21.60 -41.85 -3.90
CA LYS A 939 20.49 -42.78 -3.61
C LYS A 939 20.35 -43.11 -2.12
N ASP A 940 20.61 -42.14 -1.23
CA ASP A 940 20.55 -42.32 0.22
C ASP A 940 19.10 -42.28 0.75
N LYS A 941 18.45 -43.44 0.72
CA LYS A 941 17.06 -43.64 1.16
C LYS A 941 16.83 -43.30 2.63
N SER A 942 17.81 -43.61 3.49
CA SER A 942 17.71 -43.32 4.93
C SER A 942 17.64 -41.83 5.18
N PHE A 943 18.45 -41.05 4.46
CA PHE A 943 18.43 -39.59 4.58
C PHE A 943 17.15 -38.97 4.00
N ALA A 944 16.68 -39.46 2.85
CA ALA A 944 15.39 -39.02 2.29
C ALA A 944 14.24 -39.24 3.28
N LEU A 945 14.21 -40.39 3.95
CA LEU A 945 13.22 -40.68 5.00
C LEU A 945 13.33 -39.72 6.19
N THR A 946 14.56 -39.43 6.63
CA THR A 946 14.83 -38.47 7.71
C THR A 946 14.31 -37.06 7.37
N ILE A 947 14.46 -36.61 6.12
CA ILE A 947 13.94 -35.30 5.68
C ILE A 947 12.41 -35.31 5.67
N LEU A 948 11.79 -36.38 5.17
CA LEU A 948 10.33 -36.57 5.20
C LEU A 948 9.77 -36.64 6.63
N GLU A 949 10.58 -37.02 7.62
CA GLU A 949 10.27 -36.97 9.05
C GLU A 949 10.29 -35.59 9.66
N ASN A 950 11.13 -34.70 9.15
CA ASN A 950 11.32 -33.38 9.73
C ASN A 950 10.61 -32.26 8.97
N HIS A 951 10.21 -32.48 7.72
CA HIS A 951 9.51 -31.48 6.90
C HIS A 951 7.99 -31.71 6.85
N ARG A 952 7.21 -30.62 6.90
CA ARG A 952 5.74 -30.69 6.80
C ARG A 952 5.34 -31.13 5.38
N GLN A 953 4.27 -31.93 5.28
CA GLN A 953 3.78 -32.59 4.07
C GLN A 953 3.37 -31.66 2.88
N ARG A 954 3.55 -30.33 2.97
CA ARG A 954 3.09 -29.35 1.96
C ARG A 954 4.20 -28.74 1.10
N ASP A 955 5.39 -29.34 1.09
CA ASP A 955 6.53 -28.80 0.34
C ASP A 955 6.51 -29.29 -1.12
N THR A 956 6.84 -28.39 -2.07
CA THR A 956 7.01 -28.64 -3.52
C THR A 956 7.96 -29.80 -3.88
N TYR A 957 8.70 -30.30 -2.88
CA TYR A 957 9.80 -31.26 -2.94
C TYR A 957 9.43 -32.67 -2.50
N LEU A 958 8.20 -32.86 -2.02
CA LEU A 958 7.68 -34.14 -1.53
C LEU A 958 7.91 -35.27 -2.53
N PHE A 959 7.60 -35.04 -3.81
CA PHE A 959 7.71 -36.03 -4.86
C PHE A 959 9.16 -36.40 -5.20
N ASP A 960 10.08 -35.44 -5.15
CA ASP A 960 11.49 -35.69 -5.39
C ASP A 960 12.12 -36.56 -4.27
N LEU A 961 11.63 -36.42 -3.04
CA LEU A 961 12.02 -37.28 -1.91
C LEU A 961 11.41 -38.68 -2.02
N ILE A 962 10.13 -38.77 -2.38
CA ILE A 962 9.43 -40.05 -2.58
C ILE A 962 10.07 -40.83 -3.75
N GLU A 963 10.51 -40.15 -4.80
CA GLU A 963 11.17 -40.76 -5.97
C GLU A 963 12.39 -41.62 -5.59
N CYS A 964 13.09 -41.30 -4.49
CA CYS A 964 14.22 -42.09 -3.99
C CYS A 964 13.84 -43.55 -3.64
N PHE A 965 12.55 -43.84 -3.49
CA PHE A 965 12.00 -45.16 -3.15
C PHE A 965 11.37 -45.88 -4.36
N VAL A 966 11.45 -45.30 -5.56
CA VAL A 966 10.97 -45.95 -6.79
C VAL A 966 11.75 -47.24 -7.04
N GLY A 967 11.01 -48.33 -7.32
CA GLY A 967 11.57 -49.66 -7.55
C GLY A 967 11.79 -50.52 -6.29
N GLU A 968 11.52 -50.00 -5.09
CA GLU A 968 11.60 -50.80 -3.86
C GLU A 968 10.58 -51.95 -3.87
N ALA A 969 11.05 -53.15 -3.52
CA ALA A 969 10.17 -54.31 -3.35
C ALA A 969 9.22 -54.11 -2.15
N LYS A 970 9.69 -53.45 -1.09
CA LYS A 970 8.91 -53.11 0.11
C LYS A 970 9.20 -51.66 0.51
N LEU A 971 8.18 -50.80 0.39
CA LEU A 971 8.29 -49.40 0.78
C LEU A 971 8.31 -49.25 2.31
N PRO A 972 9.04 -48.25 2.86
CA PRO A 972 8.87 -47.88 4.25
C PRO A 972 7.42 -47.52 4.55
N GLU A 973 6.92 -47.91 5.73
CA GLU A 973 5.52 -47.69 6.14
C GLU A 973 5.07 -46.24 5.95
N LYS A 974 5.94 -45.29 6.32
CA LYS A 974 5.68 -43.87 6.14
C LYS A 974 5.48 -43.46 4.69
N ILE A 975 6.26 -44.00 3.75
CA ILE A 975 6.09 -43.73 2.32
C ILE A 975 4.79 -44.35 1.82
N SER A 976 4.48 -45.58 2.27
CA SER A 976 3.22 -46.25 1.96
C SER A 976 2.02 -45.41 2.42
N ASN A 977 2.01 -44.97 3.68
CA ASN A 977 0.94 -44.16 4.25
C ASN A 977 0.77 -42.81 3.54
N LEU A 978 1.89 -42.21 3.08
CA LEU A 978 1.86 -40.95 2.34
C LEU A 978 1.28 -41.12 0.92
N ILE A 979 1.63 -42.21 0.23
CA ILE A 979 1.02 -42.59 -1.05
C ILE A 979 -0.49 -42.79 -0.84
N ASP A 980 -0.88 -43.51 0.20
CA ASP A 980 -2.29 -43.73 0.54
C ASP A 980 -3.02 -42.40 0.80
N GLN A 981 -2.44 -41.53 1.62
CA GLN A 981 -3.02 -40.23 1.94
C GLN A 981 -3.25 -39.38 0.69
N ILE A 982 -2.25 -39.23 -0.19
CA ILE A 982 -2.37 -38.43 -1.43
C ILE A 982 -3.49 -38.96 -2.33
N ILE A 983 -3.60 -40.30 -2.46
CA ILE A 983 -4.66 -40.92 -3.26
C ILE A 983 -6.02 -40.67 -2.61
N GLN A 984 -6.16 -40.87 -1.30
CA GLN A 984 -7.44 -40.68 -0.61
C GLN A 984 -7.89 -39.21 -0.59
N ASP A 985 -6.98 -38.27 -0.38
CA ASP A 985 -7.26 -36.83 -0.40
C ASP A 985 -7.82 -36.41 -1.77
N TYR A 986 -7.22 -36.91 -2.85
CA TYR A 986 -7.75 -36.71 -4.20
C TYR A 986 -9.12 -37.37 -4.40
N LEU A 987 -9.31 -38.60 -3.91
CA LEU A 987 -10.59 -39.30 -4.03
C LEU A 987 -11.74 -38.59 -3.29
N ASN A 988 -11.42 -37.87 -2.21
CA ASN A 988 -12.38 -37.10 -1.41
C ASN A 988 -12.71 -35.72 -1.99
N ASP A 989 -11.80 -35.08 -2.73
CA ASP A 989 -11.94 -33.71 -3.25
C ASP A 989 -12.11 -33.63 -4.78
N LYS A 990 -12.66 -34.68 -5.40
CA LYS A 990 -12.78 -34.79 -6.87
C LYS A 990 -13.51 -33.63 -7.58
N ASN A 991 -14.29 -32.83 -6.85
CA ASN A 991 -15.08 -31.73 -7.42
C ASN A 991 -14.31 -30.40 -7.50
N ASN A 992 -13.11 -30.30 -6.92
CA ASN A 992 -12.34 -29.05 -6.89
C ASN A 992 -11.11 -29.14 -7.81
N TYR A 993 -11.34 -28.88 -9.10
CA TYR A 993 -10.35 -29.03 -10.16
C TYR A 993 -9.06 -28.18 -10.01
N PHE A 994 -9.06 -27.16 -9.15
CA PHE A 994 -7.91 -26.28 -8.90
C PHE A 994 -7.27 -26.54 -7.53
N SER A 995 -7.59 -27.64 -6.87
CA SER A 995 -7.06 -27.94 -5.55
C SER A 995 -5.61 -28.46 -5.61
N GLU A 996 -4.83 -28.13 -4.59
CA GLU A 996 -3.42 -28.56 -4.41
C GLU A 996 -3.29 -30.10 -4.39
N GLN A 997 -4.38 -30.79 -4.03
CA GLN A 997 -4.53 -32.24 -4.01
C GLN A 997 -4.49 -32.84 -5.42
N VAL A 998 -5.14 -32.20 -6.41
CA VAL A 998 -5.13 -32.67 -7.81
C VAL A 998 -3.70 -32.65 -8.38
N TYR A 999 -2.95 -31.58 -8.09
CA TYR A 999 -1.56 -31.45 -8.52
C TYR A 999 -0.66 -32.51 -7.87
N SER A 1000 -0.83 -32.72 -6.57
CA SER A 1000 -0.09 -33.74 -5.81
C SER A 1000 -0.37 -35.15 -6.33
N TYR A 1001 -1.63 -35.45 -6.61
CA TYR A 1001 -2.04 -36.73 -7.18
C TYR A 1001 -1.44 -36.97 -8.57
N SER A 1002 -1.47 -35.97 -9.47
CA SER A 1002 -0.87 -36.11 -10.80
C SER A 1002 0.65 -36.35 -10.73
N ARG A 1003 1.39 -35.66 -9.85
CA ARG A 1003 2.83 -35.93 -9.66
C ARG A 1003 3.10 -37.30 -9.05
N LEU A 1004 2.25 -37.80 -8.16
CA LEU A 1004 2.37 -39.16 -7.63
C LEU A 1004 2.23 -40.21 -8.74
N MET A 1005 1.29 -40.01 -9.65
CA MET A 1005 1.08 -40.91 -10.79
C MET A 1005 2.20 -40.86 -11.83
N ARG A 1006 3.19 -39.96 -11.69
CA ARG A 1006 4.45 -39.91 -12.47
C ARG A 1006 5.55 -40.84 -11.94
N LEU A 1007 5.37 -41.45 -10.78
CA LEU A 1007 6.37 -42.29 -10.12
C LEU A 1007 6.00 -43.78 -10.16
N ASN A 1008 6.98 -44.66 -10.40
CA ASN A 1008 6.74 -46.11 -10.52
C ASN A 1008 6.64 -46.80 -9.15
N PHE A 1009 5.44 -46.81 -8.57
CA PHE A 1009 5.11 -47.57 -7.36
C PHE A 1009 4.25 -48.80 -7.64
N HIS A 1010 4.56 -49.55 -8.70
CA HIS A 1010 3.79 -50.74 -9.07
C HIS A 1010 3.69 -51.80 -7.95
N ASN A 1011 4.65 -51.82 -7.02
CA ASN A 1011 4.62 -52.72 -5.86
C ASN A 1011 3.67 -52.24 -4.74
N HIS A 1012 3.19 -51.00 -4.79
CA HIS A 1012 2.25 -50.45 -3.82
C HIS A 1012 0.79 -50.79 -4.20
N PRO A 1013 0.02 -51.50 -3.36
CA PRO A 1013 -1.30 -52.01 -3.72
C PRO A 1013 -2.31 -50.94 -4.15
N LEU A 1014 -2.44 -49.84 -3.40
CA LEU A 1014 -3.42 -48.79 -3.71
C LEU A 1014 -3.05 -48.01 -4.98
N TRP A 1015 -1.79 -47.58 -5.11
CA TRP A 1015 -1.28 -46.94 -6.32
C TRP A 1015 -1.53 -47.82 -7.56
N LYS A 1016 -1.20 -49.12 -7.49
CA LYS A 1016 -1.43 -50.07 -8.59
C LYS A 1016 -2.91 -50.16 -8.95
N LYS A 1017 -3.79 -50.31 -7.96
CA LYS A 1017 -5.24 -50.35 -8.16
C LYS A 1017 -5.76 -49.09 -8.85
N GLU A 1018 -5.27 -47.92 -8.45
CA GLU A 1018 -5.69 -46.65 -9.03
C GLU A 1018 -5.12 -46.45 -10.45
N ALA A 1019 -3.89 -46.88 -10.73
CA ALA A 1019 -3.33 -46.91 -12.08
C ALA A 1019 -4.17 -47.80 -13.01
N ASP A 1020 -4.48 -49.04 -12.59
CA ASP A 1020 -5.31 -49.98 -13.35
C ASP A 1020 -6.73 -49.40 -13.63
N LYS A 1021 -7.27 -48.65 -12.66
CA LYS A 1021 -8.55 -47.95 -12.80
C LYS A 1021 -8.49 -46.76 -13.77
N ILE A 1022 -7.41 -45.97 -13.77
CA ILE A 1022 -7.21 -44.89 -14.75
C ILE A 1022 -7.11 -45.47 -16.16
N ILE A 1023 -6.33 -46.55 -16.34
CA ILE A 1023 -6.20 -47.27 -17.62
C ILE A 1023 -7.58 -47.72 -18.12
N SER A 1024 -8.31 -48.48 -17.30
CA SER A 1024 -9.63 -48.98 -17.68
C SER A 1024 -10.67 -47.89 -17.92
N SER A 1025 -10.71 -46.84 -17.09
CA SER A 1025 -11.61 -45.69 -17.29
C SER A 1025 -11.31 -44.94 -18.58
N TYR A 1026 -10.03 -44.78 -18.93
CA TYR A 1026 -9.65 -44.11 -20.17
C TYR A 1026 -10.06 -44.91 -21.40
N ILE A 1027 -9.84 -46.23 -21.40
CA ILE A 1027 -10.27 -47.12 -22.48
C ILE A 1027 -11.81 -47.08 -22.64
N GLN A 1028 -12.56 -47.03 -21.55
CA GLN A 1028 -14.03 -47.02 -21.58
C GLN A 1028 -14.63 -45.68 -22.03
N VAL A 1029 -14.11 -44.56 -21.52
CA VAL A 1029 -14.76 -43.25 -21.67
C VAL A 1029 -14.09 -42.39 -22.75
N GLY A 1030 -12.79 -42.60 -23.02
CA GLY A 1030 -11.99 -42.02 -24.12
C GLY A 1030 -11.86 -40.50 -24.18
N LYS A 1031 -12.73 -39.77 -23.46
CA LYS A 1031 -12.97 -38.34 -23.66
C LYS A 1031 -12.84 -37.51 -22.39
N ASP A 1032 -12.74 -38.11 -21.21
CA ASP A 1032 -12.57 -37.37 -19.95
C ASP A 1032 -11.29 -36.52 -20.01
N PRO A 1033 -11.38 -35.19 -20.06
CA PRO A 1033 -10.21 -34.30 -20.10
C PRO A 1033 -9.25 -34.49 -18.93
N PHE A 1034 -9.74 -34.95 -17.79
CA PHE A 1034 -8.96 -35.10 -16.56
C PHE A 1034 -8.06 -36.33 -16.57
N LEU A 1035 -8.51 -37.44 -17.16
CA LEU A 1035 -7.69 -38.66 -17.26
C LEU A 1035 -6.54 -38.51 -18.25
N ARG A 1036 -6.61 -37.53 -19.15
CA ARG A 1036 -5.67 -37.37 -20.28
C ARG A 1036 -4.21 -37.21 -19.83
N PRO A 1037 -3.84 -36.28 -18.93
CA PRO A 1037 -2.45 -36.13 -18.50
C PRO A 1037 -1.97 -37.34 -17.70
N LEU A 1038 -2.85 -37.91 -16.87
CA LEU A 1038 -2.54 -39.07 -16.03
C LEU A 1038 -2.23 -40.31 -16.86
N VAL A 1039 -2.91 -40.51 -17.98
CA VAL A 1039 -2.67 -41.63 -18.90
C VAL A 1039 -1.31 -41.52 -19.56
N GLY A 1040 -0.91 -40.32 -19.96
CA GLY A 1040 0.44 -40.07 -20.49
C GLY A 1040 1.53 -40.40 -19.46
N ASP A 1041 1.34 -39.97 -18.22
CA ASP A 1041 2.25 -40.26 -17.10
C ASP A 1041 2.31 -41.77 -16.79
N ILE A 1042 1.16 -42.45 -16.74
CA ILE A 1042 1.08 -43.91 -16.52
C ILE A 1042 1.74 -44.67 -17.66
N LEU A 1043 1.47 -44.32 -18.92
CA LEU A 1043 2.10 -44.96 -20.08
C LEU A 1043 3.61 -44.83 -20.02
N TYR A 1044 4.12 -43.63 -19.73
CA TYR A 1044 5.55 -43.37 -19.61
C TYR A 1044 6.21 -44.32 -18.60
N ILE A 1045 5.60 -44.50 -17.43
CA ILE A 1045 6.11 -45.31 -16.32
C ILE A 1045 5.99 -46.82 -16.59
N TYR A 1046 4.83 -47.24 -17.07
CA TYR A 1046 4.53 -48.64 -17.32
C TYR A 1046 5.25 -49.19 -18.56
N ARG A 1047 6.13 -48.43 -19.23
CA ARG A 1047 7.04 -48.95 -20.26
C ARG A 1047 7.92 -50.10 -19.76
N CYS A 1048 8.24 -50.12 -18.46
CA CYS A 1048 8.93 -51.24 -17.82
C CYS A 1048 8.04 -52.50 -17.69
N PHE A 1049 6.73 -52.39 -17.92
CA PHE A 1049 5.72 -53.45 -17.85
C PHE A 1049 4.85 -53.46 -19.11
N PRO A 1050 5.43 -53.71 -20.31
CA PRO A 1050 4.74 -53.53 -21.59
C PRO A 1050 3.41 -54.29 -21.67
N ASP A 1051 3.34 -55.51 -21.14
CA ASP A 1051 2.12 -56.33 -21.15
C ASP A 1051 0.92 -55.65 -20.46
N LYS A 1052 1.16 -54.75 -19.50
CA LYS A 1052 0.10 -54.05 -18.74
C LYS A 1052 -0.51 -52.86 -19.49
N ILE A 1053 0.23 -52.28 -20.43
CA ILE A 1053 -0.21 -51.09 -21.19
C ILE A 1053 -0.37 -51.37 -22.68
N LYS A 1054 -0.22 -52.62 -23.11
CA LYS A 1054 -0.46 -53.05 -24.49
C LYS A 1054 -1.86 -52.64 -24.97
N GLU A 1055 -2.90 -53.02 -24.23
CA GLU A 1055 -4.29 -52.72 -24.59
C GLU A 1055 -4.55 -51.21 -24.66
N LEU A 1056 -4.00 -50.44 -23.71
CA LEU A 1056 -4.11 -48.98 -23.70
C LEU A 1056 -3.41 -48.34 -24.90
N SER A 1057 -2.21 -48.82 -25.23
CA SER A 1057 -1.42 -48.34 -26.37
C SER A 1057 -2.11 -48.67 -27.68
N GLU A 1058 -2.68 -49.87 -27.80
CA GLU A 1058 -3.51 -50.30 -28.93
C GLU A 1058 -4.75 -49.42 -29.06
N TYR A 1059 -5.45 -49.13 -27.96
CA TYR A 1059 -6.59 -48.22 -27.94
C TYR A 1059 -6.22 -46.81 -28.42
N ILE A 1060 -5.12 -46.24 -27.94
CA ILE A 1060 -4.63 -44.91 -28.35
C ILE A 1060 -4.31 -44.88 -29.83
N LEU A 1061 -3.60 -45.91 -30.33
CA LEU A 1061 -3.27 -46.05 -31.74
C LEU A 1061 -4.53 -46.18 -32.59
N THR A 1062 -5.53 -46.96 -32.18
CA THR A 1062 -6.80 -47.09 -32.91
C THR A 1062 -7.58 -45.77 -32.96
N ASN A 1063 -7.53 -44.96 -31.89
CA ASN A 1063 -8.34 -43.74 -31.75
C ASN A 1063 -7.58 -42.45 -32.10
N TRP A 1064 -6.42 -42.55 -32.76
CA TRP A 1064 -5.48 -41.44 -32.99
C TRP A 1064 -6.14 -40.16 -33.53
N ARG A 1065 -7.10 -40.28 -34.46
CA ARG A 1065 -7.80 -39.13 -35.08
C ARG A 1065 -8.48 -38.22 -34.06
N THR A 1066 -9.01 -38.80 -32.98
CA THR A 1066 -9.69 -38.05 -31.93
C THR A 1066 -8.73 -37.45 -30.89
N LEU A 1067 -7.47 -37.91 -30.85
CA LEU A 1067 -6.49 -37.58 -29.82
C LEU A 1067 -5.47 -36.54 -30.29
N ILE A 1068 -5.14 -36.52 -31.59
CA ILE A 1068 -4.07 -35.69 -32.18
C ILE A 1068 -4.14 -34.18 -31.86
N PRO A 1069 -5.30 -33.50 -31.81
CA PRO A 1069 -5.32 -32.05 -31.58
C PRO A 1069 -4.72 -31.62 -30.23
N ASN A 1070 -4.57 -32.53 -29.26
CA ASN A 1070 -4.13 -32.19 -27.89
C ASN A 1070 -3.20 -33.21 -27.20
N GLN A 1071 -2.80 -34.33 -27.84
CA GLN A 1071 -2.15 -35.45 -27.13
C GLN A 1071 -1.02 -36.14 -27.89
N GLU A 1072 -0.23 -35.36 -28.60
CA GLU A 1072 0.76 -35.87 -29.53
C GLU A 1072 1.83 -36.77 -28.87
N TYR A 1073 2.27 -36.42 -27.67
CA TYR A 1073 3.27 -37.19 -26.93
C TYR A 1073 2.76 -38.59 -26.49
N ILE A 1074 1.46 -38.74 -26.19
CA ILE A 1074 0.86 -40.02 -25.80
C ILE A 1074 0.87 -40.98 -26.99
N LEU A 1075 0.60 -40.44 -28.18
CA LEU A 1075 0.62 -41.19 -29.43
C LEU A 1075 2.05 -41.63 -29.77
N ILE A 1076 3.05 -40.75 -29.62
CA ILE A 1076 4.47 -41.08 -29.81
C ILE A 1076 4.91 -42.21 -28.86
N LEU A 1077 4.50 -42.16 -27.60
CA LEU A 1077 4.78 -43.24 -26.65
C LEU A 1077 4.14 -44.55 -27.12
N ALA A 1078 2.85 -44.55 -27.47
CA ALA A 1078 2.16 -45.77 -27.91
C ALA A 1078 2.79 -46.41 -29.16
N PHE A 1079 3.31 -45.61 -30.11
CA PHE A 1079 4.03 -46.09 -31.28
C PHE A 1079 5.31 -46.87 -30.94
N GLY A 1080 5.96 -46.57 -29.81
CA GLY A 1080 7.18 -47.27 -29.39
C GLY A 1080 6.92 -48.69 -28.85
N HIS A 1081 5.65 -49.10 -28.63
CA HIS A 1081 5.33 -50.31 -27.88
C HIS A 1081 5.90 -51.57 -28.54
N PRO A 1082 6.70 -52.40 -27.83
CA PRO A 1082 7.51 -53.46 -28.45
C PRO A 1082 6.66 -54.54 -29.12
N GLN A 1083 5.46 -54.80 -28.61
CA GLN A 1083 4.51 -55.77 -29.15
C GLN A 1083 3.55 -55.20 -30.21
N LEU A 1084 3.55 -53.89 -30.44
CA LEU A 1084 2.63 -53.22 -31.37
C LEU A 1084 3.35 -52.65 -32.60
N LYS A 1085 4.60 -53.05 -32.90
CA LYS A 1085 5.36 -52.50 -34.02
C LYS A 1085 4.65 -52.66 -35.38
N THR A 1086 4.09 -53.83 -35.65
CA THR A 1086 3.33 -54.09 -36.89
C THR A 1086 2.09 -53.19 -36.96
N PHE A 1087 1.35 -53.08 -35.86
CA PHE A 1087 0.16 -52.25 -35.77
C PHE A 1087 0.50 -50.75 -35.88
N SER A 1088 1.56 -50.32 -35.23
CA SER A 1088 2.13 -48.97 -35.29
C SER A 1088 2.50 -48.58 -36.71
N LYS A 1089 3.08 -49.50 -37.49
CA LYS A 1089 3.39 -49.28 -38.90
C LYS A 1089 2.14 -49.11 -39.76
N GLN A 1090 1.10 -49.89 -39.49
CA GLN A 1090 -0.20 -49.73 -40.13
C GLN A 1090 -0.82 -48.37 -39.81
N ILE A 1091 -0.83 -47.97 -38.53
CA ILE A 1091 -1.40 -46.67 -38.12
C ILE A 1091 -0.57 -45.49 -38.65
N ALA A 1092 0.75 -45.59 -38.70
CA ALA A 1092 1.61 -44.56 -39.31
C ALA A 1092 1.28 -44.38 -40.81
N SER A 1093 1.06 -45.48 -41.53
CA SER A 1093 0.54 -45.46 -42.91
C SER A 1093 -0.79 -44.73 -42.99
N ASP A 1094 -1.74 -45.09 -42.12
CA ASP A 1094 -3.08 -44.47 -42.09
C ASP A 1094 -3.03 -42.96 -41.82
N ILE A 1095 -2.06 -42.48 -41.03
CA ILE A 1095 -1.88 -41.04 -40.78
C ILE A 1095 -1.29 -40.32 -41.99
N ILE A 1096 -0.26 -40.87 -42.65
CA ILE A 1096 0.35 -40.27 -43.85
C ILE A 1096 -0.68 -40.04 -44.95
N PHE A 1097 -1.61 -40.97 -45.11
CA PHE A 1097 -2.70 -40.88 -46.09
C PHE A 1097 -3.93 -40.11 -45.61
N SER A 1098 -3.87 -39.48 -44.43
CA SER A 1098 -4.98 -38.69 -43.89
C SER A 1098 -4.94 -37.21 -44.30
N ASP A 1099 -6.12 -36.59 -44.37
CA ASP A 1099 -6.24 -35.16 -44.67
C ASP A 1099 -5.50 -34.27 -43.66
N ASP A 1100 -5.40 -34.67 -42.39
CA ASP A 1100 -4.73 -33.87 -41.36
C ASP A 1100 -3.21 -33.79 -41.57
N TYR A 1101 -2.59 -34.87 -42.09
CA TYR A 1101 -1.19 -34.87 -42.49
C TYR A 1101 -0.98 -34.00 -43.74
N GLN A 1102 -1.83 -34.17 -44.77
CA GLN A 1102 -1.71 -33.44 -46.04
C GLN A 1102 -1.95 -31.93 -45.88
N GLN A 1103 -2.76 -31.52 -44.89
CA GLN A 1103 -3.04 -30.12 -44.59
C GLN A 1103 -2.02 -29.48 -43.62
N GLY A 1104 -1.00 -30.22 -43.17
CA GLY A 1104 0.01 -29.71 -42.24
C GLY A 1104 -0.57 -29.36 -40.86
N LYS A 1105 -1.61 -30.08 -40.41
CA LYS A 1105 -2.24 -29.84 -39.09
C LYS A 1105 -1.50 -30.53 -37.94
N LEU A 1106 -0.58 -31.45 -38.24
CA LEU A 1106 0.23 -32.15 -37.26
C LEU A 1106 1.50 -31.36 -36.95
N LYS A 1107 2.01 -31.45 -35.72
CA LYS A 1107 3.32 -30.88 -35.41
C LYS A 1107 4.46 -31.69 -36.03
N ASP A 1108 5.56 -30.99 -36.33
CA ASP A 1108 6.77 -31.55 -36.95
C ASP A 1108 7.34 -32.76 -36.18
N GLU A 1109 7.26 -32.74 -34.86
CA GLU A 1109 7.73 -33.84 -33.99
C GLU A 1109 7.01 -35.17 -34.28
N ILE A 1110 5.69 -35.14 -34.45
CA ILE A 1110 4.91 -36.32 -34.82
C ILE A 1110 5.20 -36.73 -36.26
N ILE A 1111 5.28 -35.77 -37.17
CA ILE A 1111 5.55 -36.04 -38.59
C ILE A 1111 6.88 -36.78 -38.73
N SER A 1112 7.91 -36.36 -37.99
CA SER A 1112 9.20 -37.04 -37.94
C SER A 1112 9.04 -38.50 -37.51
N VAL A 1113 8.38 -38.75 -36.36
CA VAL A 1113 8.18 -40.10 -35.82
C VAL A 1113 7.41 -40.99 -36.79
N ILE A 1114 6.35 -40.47 -37.41
CA ILE A 1114 5.53 -41.21 -38.38
C ILE A 1114 6.34 -41.58 -39.62
N ASN A 1115 7.14 -40.65 -40.13
CA ASN A 1115 8.02 -40.88 -41.28
C ASN A 1115 9.12 -41.90 -40.96
N ASP A 1116 9.72 -41.81 -39.77
CA ASP A 1116 10.71 -42.77 -39.28
C ASP A 1116 10.12 -44.18 -39.18
N ILE A 1117 8.88 -44.32 -38.72
CA ILE A 1117 8.19 -45.61 -38.63
C ILE A 1117 7.84 -46.14 -40.02
N PHE A 1118 7.24 -45.31 -40.88
CA PHE A 1118 6.72 -45.74 -42.18
C PHE A 1118 7.83 -46.01 -43.20
N TYR A 1119 8.74 -45.05 -43.37
CA TYR A 1119 9.84 -45.14 -44.34
C TYR A 1119 11.09 -45.78 -43.75
N GLY A 1120 11.46 -45.42 -42.53
CA GLY A 1120 12.70 -45.86 -41.88
C GLY A 1120 12.58 -47.16 -41.09
N ASN A 1121 11.37 -47.70 -40.89
CA ASN A 1121 11.08 -48.82 -39.99
C ASN A 1121 11.72 -48.65 -38.59
N THR A 1122 11.85 -47.40 -38.17
CA THR A 1122 12.50 -46.97 -36.92
C THR A 1122 11.40 -46.49 -35.99
N PHE A 1123 11.35 -47.07 -34.78
CA PHE A 1123 10.29 -46.78 -33.81
C PHE A 1123 10.87 -45.93 -32.67
N PRO A 1124 10.07 -45.05 -32.04
CA PRO A 1124 10.49 -44.33 -30.85
C PRO A 1124 11.09 -45.28 -29.81
N ASP A 1125 12.18 -44.86 -29.18
CA ASP A 1125 12.85 -45.69 -28.19
C ASP A 1125 11.92 -46.01 -27.02
N TRP A 1126 11.64 -47.30 -26.85
CA TRP A 1126 10.86 -47.81 -25.73
C TRP A 1126 11.69 -47.91 -24.44
N LYS A 1127 13.01 -48.02 -24.58
CA LYS A 1127 13.94 -48.17 -23.47
C LYS A 1127 14.33 -46.80 -22.90
N ILE A 1128 14.37 -46.73 -21.59
CA ILE A 1128 14.96 -45.61 -20.87
C ILE A 1128 16.47 -45.92 -20.76
N GLU A 1129 17.33 -45.03 -21.25
CA GLU A 1129 18.67 -44.92 -20.66
C GLU A 1129 18.46 -44.36 -19.25
N LEU A 1130 18.50 -45.26 -18.25
CA LEU A 1130 18.26 -44.95 -16.83
C LEU A 1130 19.37 -44.10 -16.23
#